data_AF-A0A946W563-F1
#
_entry.id   AF-A0A946W563-F1
#
_cell.length_a   1.000
_cell.length_b   1.000
_cell.length_c   1.000
_cell.angle_alpha   90.00
_cell.angle_beta   90.00
_cell.angle_gamma   90.00
#
_symmetry.space_group_name_H-M   'P 1'
#
loop_
_entity.id
_entity.type
_entity.pdbx_description
1 polymer ?
#
loop_
_entity_poly.entity_id
_entity_poly.type
_entity_poly.pdbx_seq_one_letter_code
_entity_poly.pdbx_strand_id
1 'polypeptide(L)'
;MRKFTLLITLFTFIFFASSFSQEFADFEFTGTNQGTGTFTNGCIPNFTWDAVGTINGDIQILNDEEFVDGNEFEIRFGQANNAENLRTQIYPNGSGTNGTPILSKSRLTINFDKTTPAEAWGFCVVDIDVEHCLISATDESGNQVDNQIIDTWLVQLFDTDPVDDGQNIPKWDSTNATLLGADTDEDYVVYNNLVISGLPSSEAASAFFMPNIPLNSLIIDFENLQETHFTSFHFYIAADDDKTFVPDDNFEQALIDLGYDSGPLNDLVPTANINTVTTLNVGNKNISDLTGIGGFTLLESLQCEFNKITSLDLSKNTKIEVLKCWNNELNTLDISKNSNLLYLYCTGNQLTSIDVTKNTQLINLKLTNNNLSGIDLSKNLRLENLYCEENEISSLNLVNNMELTYLDCSGNQLNTLNVTNNTKLISLYYSKNNISGIDLSKNIALNVLNADENGISNIDITKNVNLTSLFLTNNQIQSLNLSQNKILGFLNCTNNKIASLDLSNNSNLVSLSCNENLLTSLDFSKTPKLMRVLCSDNQITSLDFSINPILLELICNRNKISTLNFGNNPDLTILECQNNNLTTLNLGSCQKISSVNCSSNQISSIQWAETKSGNKPSSGKENSTEDSLLEYLNCSHNQLDTVDLQGNNAIKFLDCSNNLLPELDVSQLTSLNALFCDSNQIVSLCLNKNDTLFALSCRANQLSNLELKNGNNLLLTGTEYPFLSIFFYLQPLLDASENPNLFCIEVDDANAASTYPNWLKDAIASYSENCTASALEDRLSETEINIFPNPADEKFKVRNSEFKVGDAIVEIYDLNGIKLLEKNIPAGNETTEIDVGSLQNGVYFCRVVMNERSFTKKIIIQKP
;
A
#
# COMPACT_ATOMS: atom_id res chain seq x y z
N MET A 1 -19.15 -24.84 16.19
CA MET A 1 -20.17 -23.97 16.84
C MET A 1 -20.99 -23.38 15.70
N ARG A 2 -22.15 -23.93 15.28
CA ARG A 2 -23.54 -23.70 15.78
C ARG A 2 -23.71 -22.24 16.25
N LYS A 3 -24.65 -21.40 15.80
CA LYS A 3 -25.94 -21.52 15.08
C LYS A 3 -26.37 -20.07 14.70
N PHE A 4 -26.99 -19.84 13.54
CA PHE A 4 -28.38 -19.36 13.29
C PHE A 4 -28.87 -18.12 14.09
N THR A 5 -29.71 -17.16 13.66
CA THR A 5 -30.42 -16.71 12.44
C THR A 5 -31.59 -15.80 12.92
N LEU A 6 -31.96 -14.76 12.14
CA LEU A 6 -33.27 -14.04 12.04
C LEU A 6 -33.84 -13.11 13.15
N LEU A 7 -34.15 -11.88 12.70
CA LEU A 7 -35.47 -11.17 12.63
C LEU A 7 -36.39 -10.98 13.86
N ILE A 8 -37.03 -9.78 13.84
CA ILE A 8 -38.42 -9.43 14.23
C ILE A 8 -38.69 -8.81 15.64
N THR A 9 -38.85 -7.47 15.61
CA THR A 9 -39.92 -6.60 16.18
C THR A 9 -40.15 -6.32 17.69
N LEU A 10 -40.37 -5.01 17.92
CA LEU A 10 -41.40 -4.31 18.70
C LEU A 10 -41.32 -4.20 20.24
N PHE A 11 -41.22 -2.95 20.70
CA PHE A 11 -42.04 -2.25 21.73
C PHE A 11 -41.63 -0.75 21.62
N THR A 12 -42.33 0.23 21.01
CA THR A 12 -43.65 0.87 21.26
C THR A 12 -43.99 1.09 22.75
N PHE A 13 -44.48 2.21 23.30
CA PHE A 13 -45.06 3.52 22.86
C PHE A 13 -45.32 4.30 24.22
N ILE A 14 -45.06 5.60 24.44
CA ILE A 14 -46.02 6.77 24.39
C ILE A 14 -45.66 7.81 25.48
N PHE A 15 -45.63 9.11 25.13
CA PHE A 15 -46.46 10.23 25.67
C PHE A 15 -46.06 11.54 24.94
N PHE A 16 -46.68 11.86 23.80
CA PHE A 16 -47.84 12.74 23.53
C PHE A 16 -47.61 14.26 23.67
N ALA A 17 -47.66 14.93 22.49
CA ALA A 17 -48.19 16.27 22.14
C ALA A 17 -47.74 17.49 22.96
N SER A 18 -47.39 18.65 22.41
CA SER A 18 -47.97 19.37 21.27
C SER A 18 -47.11 20.61 20.94
N SER A 19 -46.84 20.91 19.66
CA SER A 19 -46.91 22.27 19.06
C SER A 19 -46.39 22.26 17.61
N PHE A 20 -47.24 22.76 16.73
CA PHE A 20 -47.05 23.01 15.29
C PHE A 20 -45.75 23.76 14.94
N SER A 21 -45.00 23.23 13.97
CA SER A 21 -44.37 23.98 12.87
C SER A 21 -43.99 22.99 11.77
N GLN A 22 -44.77 22.98 10.69
CA GLN A 22 -44.49 22.23 9.47
C GLN A 22 -43.44 23.04 8.69
N GLU A 23 -42.20 22.57 8.61
CA GLU A 23 -41.23 23.05 7.63
C GLU A 23 -41.47 22.26 6.33
N PHE A 24 -41.76 22.98 5.25
CA PHE A 24 -41.77 22.43 3.89
C PHE A 24 -40.31 22.09 3.54
N ALA A 25 -40.02 20.84 3.22
CA ALA A 25 -38.70 20.44 2.73
C ALA A 25 -38.66 20.63 1.22
N ASP A 26 -37.71 21.42 0.72
CA ASP A 26 -37.41 21.56 -0.70
C ASP A 26 -36.93 20.20 -1.26
N PHE A 27 -37.48 19.77 -2.40
CA PHE A 27 -37.09 18.54 -3.09
C PHE A 27 -36.14 18.88 -4.25
N GLU A 28 -34.95 18.26 -4.28
CA GLU A 28 -34.01 18.30 -5.41
C GLU A 28 -34.16 17.04 -6.27
N PHE A 29 -34.34 17.20 -7.58
CA PHE A 29 -34.29 16.11 -8.57
C PHE A 29 -33.00 16.20 -9.39
N THR A 30 -32.28 15.08 -9.56
CA THR A 30 -31.14 14.95 -10.49
C THR A 30 -31.39 13.77 -11.43
N GLY A 31 -31.33 13.95 -12.76
CA GLY A 31 -31.57 12.85 -13.70
C GLY A 31 -31.53 13.24 -15.18
N THR A 32 -31.13 12.28 -16.03
CA THR A 32 -30.82 12.51 -17.47
C THR A 32 -31.96 12.23 -18.44
N ASN A 33 -33.05 11.57 -18.07
CA ASN A 33 -34.22 11.36 -18.96
C ASN A 33 -35.45 10.93 -18.15
N GLN A 34 -36.47 11.80 -18.08
CA GLN A 34 -37.79 11.63 -17.43
C GLN A 34 -37.80 11.47 -15.89
N GLY A 35 -38.32 12.49 -15.21
CA GLY A 35 -38.78 12.39 -13.83
C GLY A 35 -40.30 12.52 -13.77
N THR A 36 -41.01 11.44 -13.45
CA THR A 36 -42.42 11.51 -13.03
C THR A 36 -42.48 11.42 -11.51
N GLY A 37 -42.91 12.48 -10.83
CA GLY A 37 -43.17 12.48 -9.39
C GLY A 37 -44.66 12.56 -9.12
N THR A 38 -45.20 11.66 -8.30
CA THR A 38 -46.56 11.80 -7.74
C THR A 38 -46.47 12.35 -6.32
N PHE A 39 -46.99 13.55 -6.10
CA PHE A 39 -47.18 14.11 -4.76
C PHE A 39 -48.36 13.40 -4.07
N THR A 40 -48.24 13.10 -2.78
CA THR A 40 -49.21 12.24 -2.05
C THR A 40 -49.94 12.97 -0.92
N ASN A 41 -49.89 14.30 -0.85
CA ASN A 41 -50.31 15.09 0.33
C ASN A 41 -51.29 16.24 0.05
N GLY A 42 -51.86 16.35 -1.14
CA GLY A 42 -52.89 17.33 -1.51
C GLY A 42 -52.40 18.72 -1.91
N CYS A 43 -51.08 18.97 -1.98
CA CYS A 43 -50.48 20.26 -2.38
C CYS A 43 -49.11 20.04 -3.04
N ILE A 44 -48.79 20.84 -4.07
CA ILE A 44 -47.48 20.85 -4.76
C ILE A 44 -46.50 21.75 -3.98
N PRO A 45 -45.31 21.27 -3.54
CA PRO A 45 -44.28 22.10 -2.92
C PRO A 45 -43.39 22.82 -3.96
N ASN A 46 -42.57 23.78 -3.50
CA ASN A 46 -41.45 24.30 -4.28
C ASN A 46 -40.48 23.16 -4.63
N PHE A 47 -39.89 23.21 -5.83
CA PHE A 47 -38.84 22.26 -6.22
C PHE A 47 -37.81 22.91 -7.13
N THR A 48 -36.58 22.39 -7.07
CA THR A 48 -35.49 22.73 -7.97
C THR A 48 -35.09 21.49 -8.78
N TRP A 49 -34.93 21.65 -10.09
CA TRP A 49 -34.45 20.60 -10.98
C TRP A 49 -33.14 20.99 -11.65
N ASP A 50 -32.10 20.20 -11.43
CA ASP A 50 -30.80 20.37 -12.08
C ASP A 50 -30.74 19.48 -13.33
N ALA A 51 -30.82 20.11 -14.50
CA ALA A 51 -30.78 19.47 -15.80
C ALA A 51 -29.32 19.17 -16.23
N VAL A 52 -29.00 17.89 -16.44
CA VAL A 52 -27.66 17.39 -16.80
C VAL A 52 -27.72 16.50 -18.05
N GLY A 53 -26.84 16.71 -19.03
CA GLY A 53 -26.67 15.90 -20.25
C GLY A 53 -27.50 16.35 -21.47
N THR A 54 -27.65 15.47 -22.48
CA THR A 54 -28.57 15.69 -23.61
C THR A 54 -29.99 15.32 -23.16
N ILE A 55 -30.92 16.28 -23.23
CA ILE A 55 -32.29 16.11 -22.71
C ILE A 55 -33.26 16.03 -23.88
N ASN A 56 -33.94 14.89 -23.99
CA ASN A 56 -35.06 14.67 -24.92
C ASN A 56 -36.19 14.01 -24.09
N GLY A 57 -36.99 14.81 -23.41
CA GLY A 57 -37.98 14.27 -22.48
C GLY A 57 -38.95 15.29 -21.89
N ASP A 58 -40.08 14.78 -21.42
CA ASP A 58 -41.15 15.56 -20.80
C ASP A 58 -40.97 15.56 -19.28
N ILE A 59 -40.98 16.74 -18.67
CA ILE A 59 -41.36 16.91 -17.26
C ILE A 59 -42.87 17.02 -17.24
N GLN A 60 -43.54 15.99 -16.75
CA GLN A 60 -44.99 16.00 -16.58
C GLN A 60 -45.31 16.19 -15.11
N ILE A 61 -45.89 17.34 -14.78
CA ILE A 61 -46.54 17.56 -13.48
C ILE A 61 -47.99 17.08 -13.64
N LEU A 62 -48.27 15.86 -13.21
CA LEU A 62 -49.60 15.23 -13.25
C LEU A 62 -50.09 15.05 -11.81
N ASN A 63 -51.28 15.57 -11.44
CA ASN A 63 -52.23 14.99 -10.44
C ASN A 63 -53.34 15.97 -9.98
N ASP A 64 -54.38 15.41 -9.32
CA ASP A 64 -55.58 16.02 -8.70
C ASP A 64 -55.33 16.99 -7.50
N GLU A 65 -54.18 17.66 -7.37
CA GLU A 65 -53.80 18.46 -6.18
C GLU A 65 -53.77 19.99 -6.42
N GLU A 66 -54.06 20.82 -5.40
CA GLU A 66 -54.12 22.29 -5.53
C GLU A 66 -52.72 22.95 -5.44
N PHE A 67 -52.44 23.91 -6.32
CA PHE A 67 -51.28 24.82 -6.18
C PHE A 67 -51.48 25.74 -4.97
N VAL A 68 -50.42 25.97 -4.19
CA VAL A 68 -50.44 26.92 -3.07
C VAL A 68 -49.98 28.30 -3.58
N ASP A 69 -50.54 29.38 -3.02
CA ASP A 69 -50.16 30.75 -3.39
C ASP A 69 -48.70 31.05 -3.05
N GLY A 70 -47.93 31.46 -4.06
CA GLY A 70 -46.51 31.76 -3.94
C GLY A 70 -45.56 30.60 -4.23
N ASN A 71 -46.01 29.54 -4.91
CA ASN A 71 -45.12 28.44 -5.31
C ASN A 71 -44.05 28.90 -6.31
N GLU A 72 -42.80 28.53 -6.05
CA GLU A 72 -41.64 28.77 -6.91
C GLU A 72 -41.07 27.44 -7.42
N PHE A 73 -40.96 27.33 -8.74
CA PHE A 73 -40.35 26.21 -9.44
C PHE A 73 -39.08 26.70 -10.08
N GLU A 74 -37.98 25.98 -9.89
CA GLU A 74 -36.70 26.34 -10.46
C GLU A 74 -36.16 25.23 -11.35
N ILE A 75 -35.78 25.56 -12.58
CA ILE A 75 -35.03 24.68 -13.48
C ILE A 75 -33.67 25.31 -13.69
N ARG A 76 -32.59 24.60 -13.34
CA ARG A 76 -31.20 25.01 -13.59
C ARG A 76 -30.65 24.20 -14.74
N PHE A 77 -30.27 24.86 -15.83
CA PHE A 77 -29.71 24.21 -17.03
C PHE A 77 -28.20 23.96 -16.93
N GLY A 78 -27.67 23.84 -15.71
CA GLY A 78 -26.25 23.93 -15.41
C GLY A 78 -25.31 23.00 -16.15
N GLN A 79 -25.82 21.90 -16.69
CA GLN A 79 -25.02 20.90 -17.38
C GLN A 79 -25.76 20.30 -18.59
N ALA A 80 -26.74 21.01 -19.17
CA ALA A 80 -27.50 20.54 -20.32
C ALA A 80 -26.73 20.83 -21.62
N ASN A 81 -26.39 19.78 -22.36
CA ASN A 81 -25.41 19.83 -23.46
C ASN A 81 -26.06 19.92 -24.85
N ASN A 82 -27.37 19.69 -24.91
CA ASN A 82 -28.28 19.84 -26.05
C ASN A 82 -29.70 19.55 -25.50
N ALA A 83 -30.58 20.55 -25.49
CA ALA A 83 -32.00 20.36 -25.19
C ALA A 83 -32.78 20.45 -26.50
N GLU A 84 -32.95 19.32 -27.18
CA GLU A 84 -33.99 19.20 -28.19
C GLU A 84 -35.26 18.77 -27.45
N ASN A 85 -36.27 19.62 -27.41
CA ASN A 85 -37.57 19.28 -26.82
C ASN A 85 -37.53 19.00 -25.31
N LEU A 86 -36.89 19.86 -24.50
CA LEU A 86 -37.28 19.86 -23.09
C LEU A 86 -38.72 20.37 -23.02
N ARG A 87 -39.62 19.49 -22.65
CA ARG A 87 -41.04 19.81 -22.51
C ARG A 87 -41.38 19.89 -21.05
N THR A 88 -41.69 21.08 -20.54
CA THR A 88 -42.31 21.22 -19.22
C THR A 88 -43.81 21.35 -19.43
N GLN A 89 -44.54 20.33 -19.00
CA GLN A 89 -45.99 20.33 -19.04
C GLN A 89 -46.56 20.47 -17.65
N ILE A 90 -47.35 21.51 -17.47
CA ILE A 90 -48.15 21.70 -16.27
C ILE A 90 -49.57 21.30 -16.64
N TYR A 91 -50.04 20.17 -16.10
CA TYR A 91 -51.39 19.69 -16.34
C TYR A 91 -52.30 20.11 -15.18
N PRO A 92 -53.40 20.83 -15.44
CA PRO A 92 -54.46 21.00 -14.44
C PRO A 92 -55.20 19.69 -14.12
N ASN A 93 -55.17 18.67 -15.00
CA ASN A 93 -55.33 17.25 -14.67
C ASN A 93 -55.08 16.34 -15.90
N GLY A 94 -54.68 15.09 -15.66
CA GLY A 94 -54.69 14.01 -16.64
C GLY A 94 -56.05 13.32 -16.70
N SER A 95 -56.64 13.24 -17.89
CA SER A 95 -57.94 12.66 -18.23
C SER A 95 -59.14 13.61 -18.09
N GLY A 96 -59.88 13.76 -19.19
CA GLY A 96 -60.83 14.85 -19.41
C GLY A 96 -61.98 14.96 -18.41
N THR A 97 -62.49 16.20 -18.32
CA THR A 97 -63.66 16.74 -17.63
C THR A 97 -63.41 17.42 -16.27
N ASN A 98 -63.45 18.77 -16.31
CA ASN A 98 -63.51 19.78 -15.24
C ASN A 98 -62.48 19.64 -14.10
N GLY A 99 -61.31 20.27 -14.26
CA GLY A 99 -60.26 20.38 -13.23
C GLY A 99 -60.33 21.68 -12.43
N THR A 100 -59.77 21.72 -11.22
CA THR A 100 -59.74 22.91 -10.35
C THR A 100 -58.81 24.00 -10.95
N PRO A 101 -59.23 25.28 -11.04
CA PRO A 101 -58.40 26.34 -11.64
C PRO A 101 -57.16 26.68 -10.80
N ILE A 102 -56.06 27.08 -11.45
CA ILE A 102 -54.87 27.63 -10.76
C ILE A 102 -55.20 29.08 -10.40
N LEU A 103 -55.86 29.28 -9.25
CA LEU A 103 -56.31 30.58 -8.76
C LEU A 103 -55.22 31.40 -8.04
N SER A 104 -54.01 30.85 -7.92
CA SER A 104 -52.93 31.38 -7.08
C SER A 104 -51.69 31.71 -7.90
N LYS A 105 -50.83 32.62 -7.41
CA LYS A 105 -49.62 33.02 -8.13
C LYS A 105 -48.56 31.92 -8.06
N SER A 106 -48.04 31.53 -9.22
CA SER A 106 -46.95 30.56 -9.34
C SER A 106 -45.85 31.11 -10.26
N ARG A 107 -44.60 30.76 -9.97
CA ARG A 107 -43.42 31.20 -10.73
C ARG A 107 -42.62 30.02 -11.22
N LEU A 108 -42.30 30.00 -12.51
CA LEU A 108 -41.25 29.16 -13.09
C LEU A 108 -40.02 30.03 -13.36
N THR A 109 -38.94 29.76 -12.65
CA THR A 109 -37.62 30.36 -12.89
C THR A 109 -36.75 29.37 -13.63
N ILE A 110 -36.17 29.82 -14.73
CA ILE A 110 -35.20 29.09 -15.51
C ILE A 110 -33.88 29.82 -15.40
N ASN A 111 -32.90 29.18 -14.79
CA ASN A 111 -31.56 29.72 -14.60
C ASN A 111 -30.60 29.07 -15.59
N PHE A 112 -29.81 29.92 -16.25
CA PHE A 112 -28.77 29.53 -17.19
C PHE A 112 -27.40 29.74 -16.54
N ASP A 113 -26.71 28.64 -16.21
CA ASP A 113 -25.44 28.74 -15.46
C ASP A 113 -24.27 29.24 -16.34
N LYS A 114 -24.42 29.23 -17.67
CA LYS A 114 -23.53 29.86 -18.65
C LYS A 114 -24.36 30.64 -19.68
N THR A 115 -23.84 31.77 -20.15
CA THR A 115 -24.55 32.65 -21.08
C THR A 115 -24.85 31.94 -22.40
N THR A 116 -26.12 31.78 -22.72
CA THR A 116 -26.56 31.25 -24.02
C THR A 116 -26.45 32.34 -25.10
N PRO A 117 -25.79 32.10 -26.25
CA PRO A 117 -25.80 33.05 -27.36
C PRO A 117 -27.24 33.34 -27.80
N ALA A 118 -27.58 34.61 -28.03
CA ALA A 118 -28.92 35.06 -28.43
C ALA A 118 -29.51 34.27 -29.62
N GLU A 119 -28.66 33.81 -30.54
CA GLU A 119 -29.08 33.13 -31.77
C GLU A 119 -29.18 31.59 -31.62
N ALA A 120 -28.78 31.04 -30.47
CA ALA A 120 -28.57 29.60 -30.28
C ALA A 120 -29.70 28.89 -29.52
N TRP A 121 -30.78 29.59 -29.16
CA TRP A 121 -31.92 28.98 -28.47
C TRP A 121 -33.22 29.76 -28.68
N GLY A 122 -34.33 29.09 -28.41
CA GLY A 122 -35.66 29.68 -28.37
C GLY A 122 -36.61 28.83 -27.53
N PHE A 123 -37.78 29.35 -27.24
CA PHE A 123 -38.81 28.59 -26.54
C PHE A 123 -40.18 28.82 -27.15
N CYS A 124 -41.01 27.77 -27.12
CA CYS A 124 -42.41 27.84 -27.53
C CYS A 124 -43.29 27.75 -26.29
N VAL A 125 -44.33 28.58 -26.25
CA VAL A 125 -45.44 28.43 -25.32
C VAL A 125 -46.66 27.96 -26.12
N VAL A 126 -47.33 26.92 -25.64
CA VAL A 126 -48.44 26.23 -26.34
C VAL A 126 -49.70 26.27 -25.47
N ASP A 127 -50.88 26.41 -26.08
CA ASP A 127 -52.23 26.45 -25.48
C ASP A 127 -52.46 27.63 -24.51
N ILE A 128 -52.00 28.83 -24.88
CA ILE A 128 -51.93 29.95 -23.93
C ILE A 128 -53.31 30.52 -23.53
N ASP A 129 -53.58 30.64 -22.21
CA ASP A 129 -54.55 31.59 -21.65
C ASP A 129 -53.83 32.91 -21.30
N VAL A 130 -53.80 33.83 -22.25
CA VAL A 130 -52.75 34.85 -22.33
C VAL A 130 -52.96 36.08 -21.48
N GLU A 131 -54.10 36.18 -20.81
CA GLU A 131 -54.36 37.27 -19.86
C GLU A 131 -53.63 37.06 -18.51
N HIS A 132 -52.91 35.94 -18.37
CA HIS A 132 -52.53 35.38 -17.08
C HIS A 132 -51.08 34.84 -16.99
N CYS A 133 -50.26 35.01 -18.04
CA CYS A 133 -48.84 34.69 -18.07
C CYS A 133 -47.98 35.95 -18.25
N LEU A 134 -46.96 36.17 -17.41
CA LEU A 134 -46.01 37.28 -17.54
C LEU A 134 -44.59 36.73 -17.70
N ILE A 135 -43.91 37.13 -18.77
CA ILE A 135 -42.50 36.78 -19.02
C ILE A 135 -41.61 37.94 -18.57
N SER A 136 -40.58 37.63 -17.79
CA SER A 136 -39.49 38.54 -17.44
C SER A 136 -38.15 37.83 -17.51
N ALA A 137 -37.03 38.56 -17.55
CA ALA A 137 -35.72 37.97 -17.69
C ALA A 137 -34.61 38.83 -17.08
N THR A 138 -33.46 38.21 -16.81
CA THR A 138 -32.21 38.91 -16.47
C THR A 138 -31.15 38.68 -17.54
N ASP A 139 -30.39 39.73 -17.87
CA ASP A 139 -29.24 39.67 -18.77
C ASP A 139 -28.06 38.90 -18.16
N GLU A 140 -27.00 38.69 -18.93
CA GLU A 140 -25.77 38.00 -18.49
C GLU A 140 -25.08 38.59 -17.25
N SER A 141 -25.38 39.84 -16.92
CA SER A 141 -24.85 40.55 -15.75
C SER A 141 -25.82 40.51 -14.56
N GLY A 142 -26.96 39.81 -14.68
CA GLY A 142 -28.01 39.69 -13.68
C GLY A 142 -28.92 40.92 -13.59
N ASN A 143 -28.85 41.85 -14.55
CA ASN A 143 -29.75 43.01 -14.57
C ASN A 143 -31.07 42.62 -15.24
N GLN A 144 -32.18 43.21 -14.78
CA GLN A 144 -33.48 43.02 -15.41
C GLN A 144 -33.47 43.53 -16.85
N VAL A 145 -33.90 42.68 -17.78
CA VAL A 145 -34.08 43.05 -19.20
C VAL A 145 -35.29 43.98 -19.32
N ASP A 146 -35.15 45.07 -20.08
CA ASP A 146 -36.25 46.00 -20.33
C ASP A 146 -37.41 45.30 -21.06
N ASN A 147 -38.63 45.50 -20.60
CA ASN A 147 -39.82 44.90 -21.19
C ASN A 147 -39.97 45.24 -22.70
N GLN A 148 -39.50 46.40 -23.15
CA GLN A 148 -39.51 46.76 -24.57
C GLN A 148 -38.57 45.87 -25.40
N ILE A 149 -37.52 45.31 -24.79
CA ILE A 149 -36.62 44.34 -25.45
C ILE A 149 -37.29 42.97 -25.45
N ILE A 150 -37.90 42.55 -24.34
CA ILE A 150 -38.63 41.28 -24.24
C ILE A 150 -39.77 41.22 -25.26
N ASP A 151 -40.50 42.32 -25.46
CA ASP A 151 -41.58 42.41 -26.44
C ASP A 151 -41.09 42.21 -27.90
N THR A 152 -39.79 42.33 -28.17
CA THR A 152 -39.20 42.03 -29.49
C THR A 152 -38.85 40.55 -29.70
N TRP A 153 -38.93 39.72 -28.66
CA TRP A 153 -38.56 38.30 -28.74
C TRP A 153 -39.63 37.45 -29.40
N LEU A 154 -40.88 37.89 -29.41
CA LEU A 154 -41.94 37.17 -30.10
C LEU A 154 -41.63 37.15 -31.60
N VAL A 155 -41.42 35.94 -32.12
CA VAL A 155 -41.12 35.73 -33.53
C VAL A 155 -42.41 35.60 -34.32
N GLN A 156 -43.29 34.70 -33.89
CA GLN A 156 -44.50 34.35 -34.64
C GLN A 156 -45.54 33.65 -33.75
N LEU A 157 -46.81 33.83 -34.11
CA LEU A 157 -47.96 33.12 -33.57
C LEU A 157 -48.45 32.06 -34.56
N PHE A 158 -48.88 30.93 -34.03
CA PHE A 158 -49.35 29.77 -34.78
C PHE A 158 -50.72 29.34 -34.27
N ASP A 159 -51.62 29.05 -35.20
CA ASP A 159 -52.89 28.40 -34.87
C ASP A 159 -52.63 26.92 -34.57
N THR A 160 -53.15 26.43 -33.45
CA THR A 160 -52.99 25.04 -33.05
C THR A 160 -54.34 24.42 -32.76
N ASP A 161 -54.76 23.46 -33.59
CA ASP A 161 -55.92 22.61 -33.31
C ASP A 161 -55.59 21.76 -32.06
N PRO A 162 -56.38 21.84 -30.97
CA PRO A 162 -56.04 21.29 -29.65
C PRO A 162 -55.97 19.76 -29.55
N VAL A 163 -55.87 19.03 -30.66
CA VAL A 163 -56.01 17.56 -30.71
C VAL A 163 -54.77 16.83 -31.24
N ASP A 164 -53.75 17.50 -31.77
CA ASP A 164 -52.62 16.81 -32.40
C ASP A 164 -51.39 16.61 -31.49
N ASP A 165 -50.83 15.41 -31.60
CA ASP A 165 -49.81 14.73 -30.80
C ASP A 165 -48.38 15.30 -30.88
N GLY A 166 -48.23 16.63 -30.87
CA GLY A 166 -46.93 17.31 -30.85
C GLY A 166 -46.23 17.41 -32.22
N GLN A 167 -46.94 17.09 -33.30
CA GLN A 167 -46.42 17.19 -34.67
C GLN A 167 -46.56 18.60 -35.29
N ASN A 168 -47.52 19.43 -34.85
CA ASN A 168 -47.76 20.78 -35.38
C ASN A 168 -47.22 21.92 -34.49
N ILE A 169 -46.47 21.60 -33.42
CA ILE A 169 -45.86 22.61 -32.54
C ILE A 169 -44.71 23.30 -33.28
N PRO A 170 -44.57 24.64 -33.20
CA PRO A 170 -43.45 25.37 -33.77
C PRO A 170 -42.10 24.84 -33.26
N LYS A 171 -41.20 24.50 -34.19
CA LYS A 171 -39.85 23.97 -33.89
C LYS A 171 -38.79 24.81 -34.59
N TRP A 172 -37.69 25.06 -33.89
CA TRP A 172 -36.52 25.68 -34.49
C TRP A 172 -35.70 24.62 -35.22
N ASP A 173 -35.59 24.75 -36.54
CA ASP A 173 -34.65 23.98 -37.36
C ASP A 173 -33.30 24.70 -37.36
N SER A 174 -32.41 24.28 -36.47
CA SER A 174 -31.07 24.86 -36.35
C SER A 174 -30.21 24.62 -37.60
N THR A 175 -30.45 23.54 -38.34
CA THR A 175 -29.70 23.19 -39.56
C THR A 175 -30.02 24.15 -40.71
N ASN A 176 -31.26 24.66 -40.80
CA ASN A 176 -31.68 25.58 -41.86
C ASN A 176 -31.92 27.03 -41.39
N ALA A 177 -31.78 27.32 -40.10
CA ALA A 177 -32.11 28.60 -39.47
C ALA A 177 -33.55 29.07 -39.77
N THR A 178 -34.49 28.13 -39.76
CA THR A 178 -35.91 28.37 -40.08
C THR A 178 -36.83 27.83 -38.99
N LEU A 179 -37.99 28.45 -38.86
CA LEU A 179 -39.08 27.99 -37.98
C LEU A 179 -39.98 27.01 -38.74
N LEU A 180 -40.25 25.83 -38.18
CA LEU A 180 -41.12 24.78 -38.74
C LEU A 180 -42.46 24.75 -37.97
N GLY A 181 -43.61 24.85 -38.65
CA GLY A 181 -44.97 24.82 -38.06
C GLY A 181 -46.06 25.09 -39.12
N ALA A 182 -47.31 24.66 -38.88
CA ALA A 182 -48.42 24.75 -39.85
C ALA A 182 -49.27 26.03 -39.71
N ASP A 183 -49.71 26.55 -40.86
CA ASP A 183 -50.63 27.68 -41.14
C ASP A 183 -50.38 29.06 -40.51
N THR A 184 -50.34 30.08 -41.39
CA THR A 184 -50.15 31.50 -41.03
C THR A 184 -51.32 32.31 -41.60
N ASP A 185 -52.50 32.15 -41.04
CA ASP A 185 -53.66 32.97 -41.40
C ASP A 185 -54.16 33.70 -40.14
N GLU A 186 -53.61 34.90 -39.89
CA GLU A 186 -54.28 36.13 -39.42
C GLU A 186 -53.29 37.09 -38.71
N ASP A 187 -53.43 38.40 -38.99
CA ASP A 187 -52.59 39.48 -38.45
C ASP A 187 -52.95 39.75 -36.97
N TYR A 188 -52.19 39.16 -36.04
CA TYR A 188 -52.31 39.46 -34.60
C TYR A 188 -51.51 40.71 -34.21
N VAL A 189 -52.11 41.61 -33.42
CA VAL A 189 -51.48 42.85 -32.95
C VAL A 189 -51.08 42.72 -31.48
N VAL A 190 -49.77 42.81 -31.20
CA VAL A 190 -49.19 42.79 -29.84
C VAL A 190 -49.26 44.17 -29.21
N TYR A 191 -49.66 44.28 -27.94
CA TYR A 191 -49.57 45.53 -27.15
C TYR A 191 -48.68 45.33 -25.91
N ASN A 192 -47.91 46.38 -25.59
CA ASN A 192 -46.85 46.48 -24.56
C ASN A 192 -47.06 45.66 -23.28
N ASN A 193 -45.97 45.05 -22.81
CA ASN A 193 -45.91 43.94 -21.86
C ASN A 193 -46.70 42.79 -22.43
N LEU A 194 -46.03 41.78 -23.02
CA LEU A 194 -46.58 40.51 -23.51
C LEU A 194 -47.83 39.97 -22.77
N VAL A 195 -48.95 40.63 -23.03
CA VAL A 195 -50.33 40.31 -22.73
C VAL A 195 -50.92 40.19 -24.11
N ILE A 196 -51.00 38.96 -24.62
CA ILE A 196 -51.55 38.70 -25.96
C ILE A 196 -53.07 38.83 -25.82
N SER A 197 -53.56 40.07 -25.73
CA SER A 197 -54.99 40.37 -25.65
C SER A 197 -55.58 40.44 -27.05
N GLY A 198 -56.52 39.54 -27.35
CA GLY A 198 -57.25 39.55 -28.63
C GLY A 198 -57.52 38.19 -29.29
N LEU A 199 -57.07 37.07 -28.72
CA LEU A 199 -57.46 35.75 -29.22
C LEU A 199 -58.96 35.49 -28.91
N PRO A 200 -59.77 35.00 -29.88
CA PRO A 200 -61.12 34.53 -29.56
C PRO A 200 -61.02 33.44 -28.49
N SER A 201 -61.89 33.53 -27.48
CA SER A 201 -61.87 32.73 -26.24
C SER A 201 -62.22 31.24 -26.45
N SER A 202 -61.79 30.62 -27.55
CA SER A 202 -62.07 29.23 -27.90
C SER A 202 -60.99 28.54 -28.75
N GLU A 203 -59.90 29.22 -29.13
CA GLU A 203 -58.84 28.63 -29.98
C GLU A 203 -57.48 28.71 -29.30
N ALA A 204 -56.76 27.59 -29.31
CA ALA A 204 -55.43 27.45 -28.73
C ALA A 204 -54.37 28.02 -29.68
N ALA A 205 -53.55 28.97 -29.22
CA ALA A 205 -52.44 29.52 -29.99
C ALA A 205 -51.08 29.11 -29.40
N SER A 206 -50.10 28.91 -30.27
CA SER A 206 -48.70 28.69 -29.90
C SER A 206 -47.84 29.90 -30.29
N ALA A 207 -46.99 30.36 -29.37
CA ALA A 207 -46.11 31.51 -29.58
C ALA A 207 -44.64 31.07 -29.47
N PHE A 208 -43.83 31.39 -30.49
CA PHE A 208 -42.39 31.13 -30.48
C PHE A 208 -41.60 32.39 -30.14
N PHE A 209 -40.69 32.27 -29.18
CA PHE A 209 -39.85 33.35 -28.68
C PHE A 209 -38.37 33.07 -28.92
N MET A 210 -37.64 34.07 -29.41
CA MET A 210 -36.19 34.05 -29.58
C MET A 210 -35.57 35.27 -28.93
N PRO A 211 -34.92 35.09 -27.76
CA PRO A 211 -34.21 36.17 -27.10
C PRO A 211 -33.06 36.68 -27.97
N ASN A 212 -33.12 37.96 -28.35
CA ASN A 212 -32.09 38.60 -29.17
C ASN A 212 -30.88 39.10 -28.35
N ILE A 213 -30.80 38.71 -27.07
CA ILE A 213 -29.70 39.00 -26.16
C ILE A 213 -29.39 37.75 -25.29
N PRO A 214 -28.15 37.61 -24.78
CA PRO A 214 -27.84 36.56 -23.81
C PRO A 214 -28.57 36.79 -22.47
N LEU A 215 -29.06 35.70 -21.86
CA LEU A 215 -29.79 35.74 -20.59
C LEU A 215 -29.09 34.93 -19.50
N ASN A 216 -29.22 35.39 -18.25
CA ASN A 216 -28.85 34.66 -17.04
C ASN A 216 -30.06 33.92 -16.45
N SER A 217 -31.26 34.50 -16.55
CA SER A 217 -32.49 33.82 -16.15
C SER A 217 -33.69 34.23 -17.00
N LEU A 218 -34.62 33.31 -17.19
CA LEU A 218 -35.95 33.53 -17.73
C LEU A 218 -36.97 33.19 -16.65
N ILE A 219 -37.90 34.10 -16.37
CA ILE A 219 -38.89 33.96 -15.31
C ILE A 219 -40.26 34.07 -15.95
N ILE A 220 -41.12 33.10 -15.65
CA ILE A 220 -42.49 33.06 -16.13
C ILE A 220 -43.42 32.99 -14.91
N ASP A 221 -44.20 34.06 -14.72
CA ASP A 221 -45.19 34.17 -13.65
C ASP A 221 -46.59 33.83 -14.21
N PHE A 222 -47.34 33.01 -13.48
CA PHE A 222 -48.69 32.54 -13.84
C PHE A 222 -49.71 32.91 -12.74
N GLU A 223 -50.90 33.37 -13.12
CA GLU A 223 -51.97 33.74 -12.17
C GLU A 223 -53.37 33.56 -12.77
N ASN A 224 -54.30 32.84 -12.12
CA ASN A 224 -55.73 32.68 -12.50
C ASN A 224 -56.05 31.82 -13.75
N LEU A 225 -55.27 30.77 -14.04
CA LEU A 225 -55.53 29.86 -15.17
C LEU A 225 -56.84 29.07 -14.96
N GLN A 226 -57.82 29.22 -15.87
CA GLN A 226 -59.14 28.58 -15.79
C GLN A 226 -59.15 27.12 -16.28
N GLU A 227 -60.21 26.37 -15.93
CA GLU A 227 -60.32 24.89 -16.03
C GLU A 227 -60.15 24.26 -17.44
N THR A 228 -59.95 25.04 -18.51
CA THR A 228 -60.02 24.56 -19.91
C THR A 228 -58.75 24.72 -20.74
N HIS A 229 -57.67 25.30 -20.22
CA HIS A 229 -56.47 25.60 -21.01
C HIS A 229 -55.24 24.84 -20.48
N PHE A 230 -54.61 24.04 -21.34
CA PHE A 230 -53.32 23.41 -21.05
C PHE A 230 -52.23 24.46 -21.19
N THR A 231 -51.10 24.40 -20.49
CA THR A 231 -49.96 25.26 -20.87
C THR A 231 -48.70 24.42 -20.85
N SER A 232 -48.08 24.26 -22.01
CA SER A 232 -46.80 23.57 -22.14
C SER A 232 -45.72 24.50 -22.67
N PHE A 233 -44.54 24.38 -22.07
CA PHE A 233 -43.33 25.09 -22.47
C PHE A 233 -42.38 24.11 -23.13
N HIS A 234 -41.95 24.45 -24.34
CA HIS A 234 -40.96 23.69 -25.08
C HIS A 234 -39.70 24.54 -25.23
N PHE A 235 -38.57 24.03 -24.73
CA PHE A 235 -37.27 24.69 -24.88
C PHE A 235 -36.45 23.99 -25.95
N TYR A 236 -35.89 24.81 -26.84
CA TYR A 236 -35.05 24.37 -27.95
C TYR A 236 -33.70 25.08 -27.85
N ILE A 237 -32.64 24.31 -27.63
CA ILE A 237 -31.26 24.79 -27.69
C ILE A 237 -30.65 24.21 -28.95
N ALA A 238 -30.25 25.07 -29.88
CA ALA A 238 -29.63 24.67 -31.14
C ALA A 238 -28.22 24.13 -30.87
N ALA A 239 -27.96 22.91 -31.34
CA ALA A 239 -26.60 22.43 -31.52
C ALA A 239 -25.93 23.22 -32.66
N ASP A 240 -24.78 23.84 -32.39
CA ASP A 240 -23.87 24.30 -33.44
C ASP A 240 -23.27 23.04 -34.10
N ASP A 241 -23.85 22.57 -35.22
CA ASP A 241 -23.41 21.34 -35.91
C ASP A 241 -21.92 21.35 -36.31
N ASP A 242 -21.29 22.53 -36.37
CA ASP A 242 -19.87 22.69 -36.65
C ASP A 242 -18.96 22.50 -35.42
N LYS A 243 -19.53 22.40 -34.21
CA LYS A 243 -18.80 22.24 -32.94
C LYS A 243 -19.34 21.10 -32.10
N THR A 244 -18.44 20.52 -31.31
CA THR A 244 -18.71 19.42 -30.38
C THR A 244 -18.53 19.96 -28.97
N PHE A 245 -19.53 19.74 -28.13
CA PHE A 245 -19.52 20.14 -26.73
C PHE A 245 -18.59 19.24 -25.89
N VAL A 246 -17.68 19.86 -25.12
CA VAL A 246 -16.62 19.25 -24.33
C VAL A 246 -16.50 19.95 -22.96
N PRO A 247 -17.36 19.62 -21.98
CA PRO A 247 -17.50 20.38 -20.72
C PRO A 247 -16.38 20.22 -19.69
N ASP A 248 -15.52 19.21 -19.84
CA ASP A 248 -14.41 18.99 -18.92
C ASP A 248 -13.21 19.82 -19.38
N ASP A 249 -12.88 20.87 -18.62
CA ASP A 249 -11.74 21.76 -18.90
C ASP A 249 -10.43 20.98 -19.14
N ASN A 250 -10.21 19.85 -18.46
CA ASN A 250 -8.98 19.07 -18.68
C ASN A 250 -9.05 18.28 -19.99
N PHE A 251 -10.24 17.84 -20.40
CA PHE A 251 -10.42 17.18 -21.69
C PHE A 251 -10.26 18.19 -22.84
N GLU A 252 -10.93 19.35 -22.75
CA GLU A 252 -10.77 20.42 -23.74
C GLU A 252 -9.32 20.92 -23.80
N GLN A 253 -8.67 21.13 -22.66
CA GLN A 253 -7.25 21.49 -22.61
C GLN A 253 -6.38 20.41 -23.26
N ALA A 254 -6.68 19.13 -23.06
CA ALA A 254 -5.95 18.06 -23.74
C ALA A 254 -6.15 18.11 -25.26
N LEU A 255 -7.34 18.47 -25.75
CA LEU A 255 -7.61 18.64 -27.18
C LEU A 255 -6.90 19.87 -27.76
N ILE A 256 -6.81 20.97 -27.01
CA ILE A 256 -6.01 22.15 -27.35
C ILE A 256 -4.53 21.79 -27.44
N ASP A 257 -3.99 21.10 -26.44
CA ASP A 257 -2.59 20.65 -26.40
C ASP A 257 -2.24 19.74 -27.58
N LEU A 258 -3.21 18.93 -28.05
CA LEU A 258 -3.09 18.04 -29.20
C LEU A 258 -3.30 18.77 -30.54
N GLY A 259 -3.71 20.03 -30.52
CA GLY A 259 -3.95 20.86 -31.71
C GLY A 259 -5.27 20.59 -32.43
N TYR A 260 -6.22 19.92 -31.76
CA TYR A 260 -7.58 19.72 -32.28
C TYR A 260 -8.50 20.91 -32.01
N ASP A 261 -8.15 21.71 -31.01
CA ASP A 261 -8.75 23.00 -30.77
C ASP A 261 -7.68 24.10 -30.66
N SER A 262 -8.11 25.34 -30.92
CA SER A 262 -7.29 26.55 -30.83
C SER A 262 -8.00 27.68 -30.09
N GLY A 263 -9.20 27.43 -29.57
CA GLY A 263 -9.98 28.35 -28.76
C GLY A 263 -9.47 28.47 -27.31
N PRO A 264 -9.99 29.44 -26.54
CA PRO A 264 -9.93 29.35 -25.08
C PRO A 264 -10.78 28.18 -24.59
N LEU A 265 -10.57 27.73 -23.35
CA LEU A 265 -11.48 26.77 -22.69
C LEU A 265 -12.90 27.36 -22.66
N ASN A 266 -13.76 26.88 -23.55
CA ASN A 266 -15.10 27.40 -23.78
C ASN A 266 -16.12 26.28 -23.99
N ASP A 267 -15.76 25.06 -23.58
CA ASP A 267 -16.51 23.82 -23.71
C ASP A 267 -16.82 23.41 -25.15
N LEU A 268 -16.12 23.93 -26.17
CA LEU A 268 -16.50 23.73 -27.57
C LEU A 268 -15.27 23.51 -28.46
N VAL A 269 -15.26 22.36 -29.14
CA VAL A 269 -14.23 22.02 -30.13
C VAL A 269 -14.83 21.93 -31.53
N PRO A 270 -14.20 22.50 -32.58
CA PRO A 270 -14.69 22.34 -33.95
C PRO A 270 -14.79 20.86 -34.36
N THR A 271 -16.00 20.40 -34.68
CA THR A 271 -16.30 18.99 -35.02
C THR A 271 -15.46 18.50 -36.20
N ALA A 272 -15.23 19.37 -37.19
CA ALA A 272 -14.40 19.07 -38.35
C ALA A 272 -12.94 18.74 -38.00
N ASN A 273 -12.43 19.20 -36.85
CA ASN A 273 -11.05 18.92 -36.43
C ASN A 273 -10.92 17.53 -35.79
N ILE A 274 -12.01 16.99 -35.21
CA ILE A 274 -11.98 15.73 -34.45
C ILE A 274 -12.64 14.56 -35.20
N ASN A 275 -13.57 14.81 -36.13
CA ASN A 275 -14.34 13.76 -36.78
C ASN A 275 -13.53 12.84 -37.73
N THR A 276 -12.31 13.26 -38.11
CA THR A 276 -11.37 12.46 -38.91
C THR A 276 -10.31 11.73 -38.09
N VAL A 277 -10.25 11.99 -36.78
CA VAL A 277 -9.22 11.43 -35.91
C VAL A 277 -9.49 9.96 -35.62
N THR A 278 -8.50 9.11 -35.92
CA THR A 278 -8.59 7.65 -35.72
C THR A 278 -7.92 7.18 -34.43
N THR A 279 -7.07 8.00 -33.81
CA THR A 279 -6.42 7.67 -32.53
C THR A 279 -6.41 8.90 -31.63
N LEU A 280 -6.89 8.73 -30.40
CA LEU A 280 -6.88 9.76 -29.37
C LEU A 280 -6.18 9.23 -28.12
N ASN A 281 -5.24 10.00 -27.60
CA ASN A 281 -4.60 9.73 -26.31
C ASN A 281 -4.75 10.93 -25.38
N VAL A 282 -5.55 10.72 -24.35
CA VAL A 282 -5.85 11.67 -23.27
C VAL A 282 -5.64 11.03 -21.90
N GLY A 283 -4.74 10.04 -21.80
CA GLY A 283 -4.38 9.40 -20.55
C GLY A 283 -3.58 10.30 -19.61
N ASN A 284 -3.77 10.13 -18.31
CA ASN A 284 -3.08 10.89 -17.24
C ASN A 284 -3.26 12.41 -17.37
N LYS A 285 -4.50 12.86 -17.56
CA LYS A 285 -4.87 14.26 -17.74
C LYS A 285 -5.79 14.81 -16.65
N ASN A 286 -6.09 14.00 -15.63
CA ASN A 286 -7.09 14.31 -14.58
C ASN A 286 -8.50 14.58 -15.14
N ILE A 287 -8.82 13.99 -16.29
CA ILE A 287 -10.15 14.11 -16.92
C ILE A 287 -11.16 13.35 -16.06
N SER A 288 -12.31 13.96 -15.81
CA SER A 288 -13.43 13.35 -15.07
C SER A 288 -14.62 13.04 -15.97
N ASP A 289 -14.79 13.80 -17.05
CA ASP A 289 -15.86 13.62 -18.02
C ASP A 289 -15.30 13.63 -19.46
N LEU A 290 -15.65 12.61 -20.24
CA LEU A 290 -15.28 12.48 -21.66
C LEU A 290 -16.44 12.82 -22.60
N THR A 291 -17.46 13.51 -22.12
CA THR A 291 -18.50 14.12 -22.97
C THR A 291 -17.85 14.88 -24.13
N GLY A 292 -18.37 14.66 -25.33
CA GLY A 292 -17.78 15.12 -26.59
C GLY A 292 -17.00 14.05 -27.36
N ILE A 293 -16.62 12.93 -26.71
CA ILE A 293 -15.93 11.82 -27.39
C ILE A 293 -16.72 11.25 -28.58
N GLY A 294 -18.05 11.38 -28.57
CA GLY A 294 -18.92 10.98 -29.68
C GLY A 294 -18.65 11.70 -31.00
N GLY A 295 -18.02 12.88 -30.98
CA GLY A 295 -17.60 13.62 -32.18
C GLY A 295 -16.46 12.95 -32.95
N PHE A 296 -15.68 12.08 -32.30
CA PHE A 296 -14.61 11.28 -32.91
C PHE A 296 -15.18 10.05 -33.64
N THR A 297 -16.00 10.27 -34.67
CA THR A 297 -16.78 9.21 -35.34
C THR A 297 -15.95 8.14 -36.05
N LEU A 298 -14.71 8.44 -36.42
CA LEU A 298 -13.76 7.50 -37.04
C LEU A 298 -12.73 6.92 -36.05
N LEU A 299 -12.93 7.09 -34.73
CA LEU A 299 -11.98 6.64 -33.72
C LEU A 299 -11.82 5.11 -33.70
N GLU A 300 -10.60 4.65 -33.93
CA GLU A 300 -10.19 3.24 -33.89
C GLU A 300 -9.46 2.89 -32.59
N SER A 301 -8.76 3.86 -31.99
CA SER A 301 -8.03 3.67 -30.72
C SER A 301 -8.26 4.82 -29.75
N LEU A 302 -8.81 4.51 -28.59
CA LEU A 302 -8.97 5.46 -27.47
C LEU A 302 -8.06 5.06 -26.29
N GLN A 303 -7.22 5.99 -25.86
CA GLN A 303 -6.40 5.88 -24.65
C GLN A 303 -6.81 6.98 -23.66
N CYS A 304 -7.46 6.57 -22.58
CA CYS A 304 -7.98 7.46 -21.52
C CYS A 304 -7.65 6.93 -20.11
N GLU A 305 -6.58 6.16 -19.98
CA GLU A 305 -6.12 5.60 -18.70
C GLU A 305 -5.66 6.64 -17.67
N PHE A 306 -5.62 6.26 -16.39
CA PHE A 306 -5.13 7.11 -15.29
C PHE A 306 -5.87 8.46 -15.21
N ASN A 307 -7.19 8.42 -15.27
CA ASN A 307 -8.08 9.57 -15.15
C ASN A 307 -9.09 9.30 -14.02
N LYS A 308 -10.13 10.13 -13.92
CA LYS A 308 -11.20 10.03 -12.91
C LYS A 308 -12.57 9.81 -13.57
N ILE A 309 -12.58 9.11 -14.70
CA ILE A 309 -13.79 8.93 -15.51
C ILE A 309 -14.74 7.98 -14.79
N THR A 310 -15.96 8.44 -14.53
CA THR A 310 -17.02 7.66 -13.85
C THR A 310 -18.03 7.06 -14.84
N SER A 311 -18.20 7.68 -16.01
CA SER A 311 -19.04 7.21 -17.09
C SER A 311 -18.37 7.42 -18.45
N LEU A 312 -18.58 6.49 -19.38
CA LEU A 312 -17.96 6.53 -20.70
C LEU A 312 -18.94 6.02 -21.77
N ASP A 313 -19.52 6.94 -22.54
CA ASP A 313 -20.38 6.60 -23.67
C ASP A 313 -19.56 6.53 -24.97
N LEU A 314 -19.48 5.32 -25.54
CA LEU A 314 -18.80 5.03 -26.82
C LEU A 314 -19.77 4.61 -27.93
N SER A 315 -21.06 4.87 -27.76
CA SER A 315 -22.13 4.41 -28.67
C SER A 315 -21.96 4.93 -30.10
N LYS A 316 -21.36 6.11 -30.28
CA LYS A 316 -21.06 6.72 -31.59
C LYS A 316 -19.71 6.29 -32.16
N ASN A 317 -18.77 5.85 -31.33
CA ASN A 317 -17.41 5.45 -31.74
C ASN A 317 -17.36 3.99 -32.21
N THR A 318 -18.19 3.65 -33.21
CA THR A 318 -18.39 2.26 -33.69
C THR A 318 -17.17 1.63 -34.36
N LYS A 319 -16.12 2.41 -34.61
CA LYS A 319 -14.87 1.96 -35.24
C LYS A 319 -13.79 1.52 -34.25
N ILE A 320 -14.01 1.66 -32.94
CA ILE A 320 -13.00 1.32 -31.93
C ILE A 320 -12.59 -0.16 -32.03
N GLU A 321 -11.28 -0.37 -32.20
CA GLU A 321 -10.57 -1.65 -32.15
C GLU A 321 -9.75 -1.78 -30.85
N VAL A 322 -9.28 -0.66 -30.28
CA VAL A 322 -8.48 -0.60 -29.06
C VAL A 322 -9.11 0.37 -28.07
N LEU A 323 -9.52 -0.13 -26.90
CA LEU A 323 -9.97 0.68 -25.78
C LEU A 323 -9.07 0.49 -24.57
N LYS A 324 -8.44 1.57 -24.14
CA LYS A 324 -7.60 1.63 -22.95
C LYS A 324 -8.21 2.58 -21.94
N CYS A 325 -8.89 2.01 -20.95
CA CYS A 325 -9.68 2.71 -19.95
C CYS A 325 -9.26 2.38 -18.51
N TRP A 326 -8.06 1.80 -18.31
CA TRP A 326 -7.61 1.33 -17.00
C TRP A 326 -7.29 2.47 -16.02
N ASN A 327 -7.40 2.18 -14.72
CA ASN A 327 -7.22 3.13 -13.62
C ASN A 327 -8.11 4.37 -13.80
N ASN A 328 -9.42 4.12 -13.76
CA ASN A 328 -10.51 5.11 -13.73
C ASN A 328 -11.51 4.69 -12.64
N GLU A 329 -12.67 5.36 -12.59
CA GLU A 329 -13.71 5.13 -11.58
C GLU A 329 -14.99 4.58 -12.22
N LEU A 330 -14.87 3.81 -13.31
CA LEU A 330 -16.02 3.27 -14.04
C LEU A 330 -16.72 2.18 -13.23
N ASN A 331 -18.03 2.40 -12.99
CA ASN A 331 -18.91 1.40 -12.37
C ASN A 331 -19.60 0.51 -13.41
N THR A 332 -19.80 1.04 -14.62
CA THR A 332 -20.41 0.36 -15.77
C THR A 332 -19.70 0.75 -17.05
N LEU A 333 -19.70 -0.13 -18.04
CA LEU A 333 -19.16 0.14 -19.37
C LEU A 333 -19.98 -0.60 -20.43
N ASP A 334 -20.71 0.14 -21.27
CA ASP A 334 -21.39 -0.41 -22.44
C ASP A 334 -20.51 -0.31 -23.68
N ILE A 335 -20.12 -1.47 -24.20
CA ILE A 335 -19.31 -1.64 -25.41
C ILE A 335 -20.06 -2.43 -26.49
N SER A 336 -21.39 -2.53 -26.38
CA SER A 336 -22.24 -3.32 -27.28
C SER A 336 -22.22 -2.82 -28.72
N LYS A 337 -21.88 -1.54 -28.94
CA LYS A 337 -21.75 -0.89 -30.26
C LYS A 337 -20.35 -1.01 -30.86
N ASN A 338 -19.34 -1.38 -30.08
CA ASN A 338 -17.94 -1.45 -30.51
C ASN A 338 -17.59 -2.90 -30.93
N SER A 339 -18.31 -3.44 -31.91
CA SER A 339 -18.17 -4.85 -32.35
C SER A 339 -16.80 -5.19 -32.97
N ASN A 340 -16.02 -4.17 -33.35
CA ASN A 340 -14.68 -4.34 -33.93
C ASN A 340 -13.57 -4.45 -32.87
N LEU A 341 -13.91 -4.36 -31.59
CA LEU A 341 -12.94 -4.36 -30.49
C LEU A 341 -12.06 -5.62 -30.50
N LEU A 342 -10.75 -5.40 -30.58
CA LEU A 342 -9.68 -6.41 -30.54
C LEU A 342 -9.00 -6.44 -29.16
N TYR A 343 -8.84 -5.27 -28.55
CA TYR A 343 -8.13 -5.07 -27.28
C TYR A 343 -8.98 -4.23 -26.33
N LEU A 344 -9.31 -4.80 -25.17
CA LEU A 344 -10.02 -4.10 -24.10
C LEU A 344 -9.19 -4.12 -22.82
N TYR A 345 -8.70 -2.97 -22.39
CA TYR A 345 -7.90 -2.82 -21.18
C TYR A 345 -8.60 -1.89 -20.19
N CYS A 346 -9.28 -2.47 -19.19
CA CYS A 346 -10.05 -1.73 -18.19
C CYS A 346 -9.74 -2.20 -16.76
N THR A 347 -8.47 -2.54 -16.52
CA THR A 347 -7.89 -2.83 -15.20
C THR A 347 -8.12 -1.69 -14.21
N GLY A 348 -8.35 -1.96 -12.93
CA GLY A 348 -8.41 -0.92 -11.89
C GLY A 348 -9.59 0.03 -12.07
N ASN A 349 -10.79 -0.52 -12.22
CA ASN A 349 -12.06 0.20 -12.20
C ASN A 349 -12.95 -0.42 -11.11
N GLN A 350 -14.23 -0.06 -11.08
CA GLN A 350 -15.21 -0.53 -10.09
C GLN A 350 -16.31 -1.37 -10.76
N LEU A 351 -15.98 -2.05 -11.87
CA LEU A 351 -16.96 -2.80 -12.65
C LEU A 351 -17.46 -4.02 -11.87
N THR A 352 -18.78 -4.14 -11.73
CA THR A 352 -19.43 -5.30 -11.12
C THR A 352 -19.86 -6.35 -12.15
N SER A 353 -20.02 -5.92 -13.41
CA SER A 353 -20.29 -6.78 -14.56
C SER A 353 -19.79 -6.13 -15.85
N ILE A 354 -19.55 -6.95 -16.89
CA ILE A 354 -19.24 -6.48 -18.24
C ILE A 354 -19.77 -7.47 -19.28
N ASP A 355 -20.51 -6.97 -20.27
CA ASP A 355 -20.99 -7.77 -21.41
C ASP A 355 -20.02 -7.62 -22.59
N VAL A 356 -19.26 -8.67 -22.87
CA VAL A 356 -18.32 -8.75 -24.01
C VAL A 356 -18.87 -9.62 -25.15
N THR A 357 -20.12 -10.05 -25.09
CA THR A 357 -20.70 -11.03 -26.03
C THR A 357 -20.89 -10.49 -27.45
N LYS A 358 -20.92 -9.16 -27.61
CA LYS A 358 -20.98 -8.47 -28.91
C LYS A 358 -19.60 -8.22 -29.52
N ASN A 359 -18.54 -8.29 -28.70
CA ASN A 359 -17.16 -8.01 -29.12
C ASN A 359 -16.47 -9.31 -29.54
N THR A 360 -17.01 -9.97 -30.56
CA THR A 360 -16.60 -11.33 -30.98
C THR A 360 -15.17 -11.40 -31.55
N GLN A 361 -14.57 -10.25 -31.83
CA GLN A 361 -13.22 -10.11 -32.37
C GLN A 361 -12.14 -9.97 -31.30
N LEU A 362 -12.50 -9.93 -30.00
CA LEU A 362 -11.55 -9.76 -28.90
C LEU A 362 -10.44 -10.82 -28.93
N ILE A 363 -9.20 -10.34 -28.85
CA ILE A 363 -7.95 -11.10 -28.76
C ILE A 363 -7.34 -10.97 -27.38
N ASN A 364 -7.40 -9.77 -26.78
CA ASN A 364 -6.84 -9.48 -25.47
C ASN A 364 -7.88 -8.76 -24.58
N LEU A 365 -8.11 -9.31 -23.40
CA LEU A 365 -9.06 -8.79 -22.44
C LEU A 365 -8.39 -8.66 -21.07
N LYS A 366 -8.30 -7.42 -20.57
CA LYS A 366 -7.76 -7.10 -19.25
C LYS A 366 -8.80 -6.43 -18.37
N LEU A 367 -9.15 -7.13 -17.30
CA LEU A 367 -10.20 -6.79 -16.34
C LEU A 367 -9.69 -6.85 -14.89
N THR A 368 -8.37 -6.97 -14.70
CA THR A 368 -7.69 -7.02 -13.41
C THR A 368 -8.22 -5.97 -12.43
N ASN A 369 -8.35 -6.32 -11.14
CA ASN A 369 -8.70 -5.37 -10.08
C ASN A 369 -10.02 -4.62 -10.38
N ASN A 370 -11.11 -5.37 -10.42
CA ASN A 370 -12.50 -4.91 -10.50
C ASN A 370 -13.33 -5.72 -9.49
N ASN A 371 -14.67 -5.59 -9.54
CA ASN A 371 -15.60 -6.30 -8.65
C ASN A 371 -16.47 -7.32 -9.41
N LEU A 372 -15.92 -7.96 -10.45
CA LEU A 372 -16.68 -8.88 -11.30
C LEU A 372 -16.99 -10.17 -10.55
N SER A 373 -18.26 -10.55 -10.48
CA SER A 373 -18.71 -11.84 -9.91
C SER A 373 -18.71 -12.99 -10.91
N GLY A 374 -18.65 -12.67 -12.21
CA GLY A 374 -18.65 -13.61 -13.33
C GLY A 374 -18.47 -12.91 -14.67
N ILE A 375 -18.17 -13.68 -15.72
CA ILE A 375 -17.98 -13.18 -17.08
C ILE A 375 -18.42 -14.22 -18.12
N ASP A 376 -19.21 -13.80 -19.11
CA ASP A 376 -19.59 -14.65 -20.26
C ASP A 376 -18.62 -14.42 -21.43
N LEU A 377 -17.75 -15.41 -21.65
CA LEU A 377 -16.77 -15.42 -22.74
C LEU A 377 -17.19 -16.32 -23.92
N SER A 378 -18.44 -16.77 -23.96
CA SER A 378 -18.92 -17.81 -24.89
C SER A 378 -18.85 -17.40 -26.36
N LYS A 379 -18.77 -16.09 -26.66
CA LYS A 379 -18.70 -15.53 -28.02
C LYS A 379 -17.32 -15.06 -28.43
N ASN A 380 -16.35 -14.99 -27.51
CA ASN A 380 -15.01 -14.47 -27.76
C ASN A 380 -14.07 -15.60 -28.21
N LEU A 381 -14.38 -16.18 -29.38
CA LEU A 381 -13.72 -17.39 -29.90
C LEU A 381 -12.24 -17.17 -30.29
N ARG A 382 -11.85 -15.91 -30.48
CA ARG A 382 -10.49 -15.49 -30.86
C ARG A 382 -9.63 -15.05 -29.68
N LEU A 383 -10.14 -15.19 -28.45
CA LEU A 383 -9.45 -14.71 -27.26
C LEU A 383 -8.15 -15.51 -27.03
N GLU A 384 -7.02 -14.81 -27.03
CA GLU A 384 -5.68 -15.38 -26.84
C GLU A 384 -5.14 -15.10 -25.44
N ASN A 385 -5.49 -13.94 -24.87
CA ASN A 385 -5.00 -13.49 -23.57
C ASN A 385 -6.16 -13.00 -22.70
N LEU A 386 -6.29 -13.59 -21.51
CA LEU A 386 -7.26 -13.17 -20.50
C LEU A 386 -6.56 -12.86 -19.19
N TYR A 387 -6.76 -11.63 -18.70
CA TYR A 387 -6.35 -11.14 -17.38
C TYR A 387 -7.62 -10.75 -16.64
N CYS A 388 -7.98 -11.51 -15.63
CA CYS A 388 -9.17 -11.30 -14.79
C CYS A 388 -8.87 -11.48 -13.31
N GLU A 389 -7.61 -11.27 -12.93
CA GLU A 389 -7.12 -11.40 -11.57
C GLU A 389 -7.66 -10.29 -10.64
N GLU A 390 -7.66 -10.56 -9.34
CA GLU A 390 -8.16 -9.64 -8.29
C GLU A 390 -9.61 -9.19 -8.59
N ASN A 391 -10.52 -10.15 -8.63
CA ASN A 391 -11.96 -9.96 -8.83
C ASN A 391 -12.74 -10.89 -7.87
N GLU A 392 -14.06 -10.98 -8.02
CA GLU A 392 -14.93 -11.82 -7.20
C GLU A 392 -15.50 -13.01 -8.00
N ILE A 393 -14.80 -13.46 -9.05
CA ILE A 393 -15.32 -14.47 -9.98
C ILE A 393 -15.39 -15.83 -9.27
N SER A 394 -16.61 -16.37 -9.20
CA SER A 394 -16.89 -17.66 -8.56
C SER A 394 -16.87 -18.84 -9.53
N SER A 395 -17.06 -18.58 -10.83
CA SER A 395 -16.97 -19.59 -11.89
C SER A 395 -16.50 -18.97 -13.20
N LEU A 396 -15.66 -19.70 -13.95
CA LEU A 396 -15.09 -19.25 -15.22
C LEU A 396 -15.22 -20.37 -16.26
N ASN A 397 -16.03 -20.14 -17.30
CA ASN A 397 -16.25 -21.11 -18.38
C ASN A 397 -15.41 -20.74 -19.62
N LEU A 398 -14.42 -21.57 -19.93
CA LEU A 398 -13.48 -21.35 -21.02
C LEU A 398 -13.61 -22.36 -22.17
N VAL A 399 -14.72 -23.10 -22.22
CA VAL A 399 -14.93 -24.24 -23.14
C VAL A 399 -14.76 -23.87 -24.61
N ASN A 400 -15.10 -22.62 -24.97
CA ASN A 400 -15.09 -22.10 -26.35
C ASN A 400 -13.82 -21.31 -26.69
N ASN A 401 -13.01 -20.91 -25.70
CA ASN A 401 -11.86 -20.02 -25.90
C ASN A 401 -10.59 -20.83 -26.21
N MET A 402 -10.66 -21.65 -27.27
CA MET A 402 -9.63 -22.63 -27.64
C MET A 402 -8.31 -22.01 -28.09
N GLU A 403 -8.31 -20.72 -28.41
CA GLU A 403 -7.12 -19.95 -28.81
C GLU A 403 -6.33 -19.37 -27.63
N LEU A 404 -6.80 -19.53 -26.39
CA LEU A 404 -6.10 -19.02 -25.21
C LEU A 404 -4.67 -19.59 -25.10
N THR A 405 -3.70 -18.68 -25.01
CA THR A 405 -2.28 -18.95 -24.76
C THR A 405 -1.84 -18.45 -23.38
N TYR A 406 -2.53 -17.44 -22.84
CA TYR A 406 -2.29 -16.87 -21.53
C TYR A 406 -3.60 -16.73 -20.76
N LEU A 407 -3.61 -17.24 -19.52
CA LEU A 407 -4.70 -17.04 -18.57
C LEU A 407 -4.14 -16.63 -17.21
N ASP A 408 -4.56 -15.47 -16.72
CA ASP A 408 -4.47 -15.10 -15.32
C ASP A 408 -5.88 -14.87 -14.74
N CYS A 409 -6.21 -15.68 -13.75
CA CYS A 409 -7.46 -15.62 -12.99
C CYS A 409 -7.17 -15.67 -11.48
N SER A 410 -5.99 -15.21 -11.08
CA SER A 410 -5.54 -15.23 -9.69
C SER A 410 -6.38 -14.29 -8.80
N GLY A 411 -6.44 -14.51 -7.49
CA GLY A 411 -7.17 -13.61 -6.58
C GLY A 411 -8.67 -13.54 -6.89
N ASN A 412 -9.30 -14.71 -7.02
CA ASN A 412 -10.74 -14.86 -7.28
C ASN A 412 -11.34 -15.89 -6.30
N GLN A 413 -12.60 -16.26 -6.51
CA GLN A 413 -13.33 -17.20 -5.66
C GLN A 413 -13.59 -18.54 -6.36
N LEU A 414 -12.71 -18.92 -7.30
CA LEU A 414 -12.87 -20.16 -8.09
C LEU A 414 -12.67 -21.38 -7.21
N ASN A 415 -13.64 -22.31 -7.24
CA ASN A 415 -13.52 -23.61 -6.58
C ASN A 415 -13.07 -24.73 -7.55
N THR A 416 -13.28 -24.51 -8.85
CA THR A 416 -12.91 -25.41 -9.93
C THR A 416 -12.54 -24.59 -11.16
N LEU A 417 -11.61 -25.11 -11.96
CA LEU A 417 -11.26 -24.53 -13.25
C LEU A 417 -11.07 -25.65 -14.27
N ASN A 418 -11.77 -25.56 -15.40
CA ASN A 418 -11.62 -26.52 -16.50
C ASN A 418 -10.90 -25.84 -17.68
N VAL A 419 -9.67 -26.31 -17.96
CA VAL A 419 -8.82 -25.82 -19.05
C VAL A 419 -8.55 -26.88 -20.12
N THR A 420 -9.28 -28.00 -20.14
CA THR A 420 -8.93 -29.15 -21.00
C THR A 420 -9.06 -28.85 -22.50
N ASN A 421 -9.85 -27.83 -22.87
CA ASN A 421 -10.01 -27.39 -24.27
C ASN A 421 -8.99 -26.32 -24.68
N ASN A 422 -8.35 -25.66 -23.71
CA ASN A 422 -7.38 -24.57 -23.95
C ASN A 422 -5.98 -25.16 -24.15
N THR A 423 -5.87 -26.03 -25.17
CA THR A 423 -4.67 -26.85 -25.43
C THR A 423 -3.44 -26.02 -25.85
N LYS A 424 -3.65 -24.76 -26.23
CA LYS A 424 -2.62 -23.79 -26.60
C LYS A 424 -2.06 -22.99 -25.41
N LEU A 425 -2.56 -23.20 -24.19
CA LEU A 425 -2.05 -22.50 -23.00
C LEU A 425 -0.55 -22.73 -22.80
N ILE A 426 0.18 -21.62 -22.76
CA ILE A 426 1.62 -21.53 -22.47
C ILE A 426 1.82 -21.11 -21.02
N SER A 427 0.99 -20.18 -20.54
CA SER A 427 1.06 -19.68 -19.16
C SER A 427 -0.30 -19.72 -18.50
N LEU A 428 -0.34 -20.26 -17.29
CA LEU A 428 -1.54 -20.42 -16.50
C LEU A 428 -1.27 -19.97 -15.05
N TYR A 429 -1.97 -18.93 -14.63
CA TYR A 429 -1.97 -18.37 -13.28
C TYR A 429 -3.39 -18.44 -12.72
N TYR A 430 -3.53 -19.13 -11.59
CA TYR A 430 -4.79 -19.22 -10.84
C TYR A 430 -4.53 -19.18 -9.33
N SER A 431 -3.49 -18.45 -8.92
CA SER A 431 -3.13 -18.37 -7.51
C SER A 431 -4.22 -17.69 -6.68
N LYS A 432 -4.22 -17.87 -5.36
CA LYS A 432 -5.20 -17.22 -4.45
C LYS A 432 -6.66 -17.49 -4.87
N ASN A 433 -6.98 -18.77 -5.01
CA ASN A 433 -8.33 -19.26 -5.29
C ASN A 433 -8.62 -20.43 -4.32
N ASN A 434 -9.76 -21.10 -4.50
CA ASN A 434 -10.19 -22.23 -3.67
C ASN A 434 -10.14 -23.56 -4.45
N ILE A 435 -9.23 -23.69 -5.42
CA ILE A 435 -9.13 -24.87 -6.29
C ILE A 435 -8.42 -26.00 -5.54
N SER A 436 -9.06 -27.18 -5.48
CA SER A 436 -8.51 -28.36 -4.80
C SER A 436 -7.83 -29.36 -5.75
N GLY A 437 -8.07 -29.23 -7.04
CA GLY A 437 -7.48 -30.06 -8.10
C GLY A 437 -7.89 -29.56 -9.48
N ILE A 438 -7.06 -29.87 -10.47
CA ILE A 438 -7.22 -29.43 -11.86
C ILE A 438 -6.69 -30.52 -12.81
N ASP A 439 -7.35 -30.73 -13.96
CA ASP A 439 -6.86 -31.60 -15.02
C ASP A 439 -6.05 -30.78 -16.03
N LEU A 440 -4.73 -31.00 -16.04
CA LEU A 440 -3.79 -30.34 -16.95
C LEU A 440 -3.30 -31.27 -18.07
N SER A 441 -3.92 -32.44 -18.25
CA SER A 441 -3.46 -33.50 -19.16
C SER A 441 -3.45 -33.11 -20.63
N LYS A 442 -4.21 -32.07 -21.01
CA LYS A 442 -4.32 -31.54 -22.36
C LYS A 442 -3.48 -30.29 -22.60
N ASN A 443 -3.01 -29.63 -21.56
CA ASN A 443 -2.26 -28.37 -21.62
C ASN A 443 -0.76 -28.64 -21.77
N ILE A 444 -0.39 -29.44 -22.76
CA ILE A 444 0.99 -29.94 -22.96
C ILE A 444 1.99 -28.84 -23.36
N ALA A 445 1.47 -27.68 -23.81
CA ALA A 445 2.27 -26.51 -24.16
C ALA A 445 2.66 -25.65 -22.95
N LEU A 446 2.15 -25.95 -21.74
CA LEU A 446 2.43 -25.16 -20.54
C LEU A 446 3.92 -25.07 -20.26
N ASN A 447 4.38 -23.83 -20.15
CA ASN A 447 5.73 -23.43 -19.81
C ASN A 447 5.81 -22.86 -18.39
N VAL A 448 4.78 -22.09 -17.98
CA VAL A 448 4.66 -21.52 -16.65
C VAL A 448 3.33 -21.94 -16.03
N LEU A 449 3.41 -22.45 -14.80
CA LEU A 449 2.24 -22.77 -13.98
C LEU A 449 2.39 -22.13 -12.61
N ASN A 450 1.48 -21.22 -12.28
CA ASN A 450 1.34 -20.70 -10.92
C ASN A 450 0.00 -21.12 -10.33
N ALA A 451 0.08 -21.92 -9.26
CA ALA A 451 -1.04 -22.42 -8.49
C ALA A 451 -0.87 -22.12 -6.98
N ASP A 452 -0.11 -21.08 -6.64
CA ASP A 452 0.13 -20.65 -5.27
C ASP A 452 -1.20 -20.39 -4.52
N GLU A 453 -1.22 -20.55 -3.20
CA GLU A 453 -2.34 -20.17 -2.33
C GLU A 453 -3.69 -20.76 -2.78
N ASN A 454 -3.76 -22.08 -2.85
CA ASN A 454 -4.96 -22.84 -3.19
C ASN A 454 -5.18 -23.99 -2.19
N GLY A 455 -6.16 -24.85 -2.46
CA GLY A 455 -6.46 -26.04 -1.66
C GLY A 455 -5.87 -27.34 -2.23
N ILE A 456 -4.82 -27.28 -3.07
CA ILE A 456 -4.37 -28.43 -3.86
C ILE A 456 -3.70 -29.47 -2.97
N SER A 457 -4.21 -30.70 -3.00
CA SER A 457 -3.61 -31.84 -2.28
C SER A 457 -2.83 -32.80 -3.18
N ASN A 458 -3.16 -32.83 -4.47
CA ASN A 458 -2.48 -33.60 -5.49
C ASN A 458 -2.55 -32.88 -6.83
N ILE A 459 -1.46 -32.93 -7.60
CA ILE A 459 -1.37 -32.33 -8.92
C ILE A 459 -0.61 -33.27 -9.87
N ASP A 460 -1.21 -33.59 -11.01
CA ASP A 460 -0.55 -34.36 -12.07
C ASP A 460 -0.05 -33.42 -13.17
N ILE A 461 1.27 -33.25 -13.21
CA ILE A 461 1.98 -32.43 -14.20
C ILE A 461 2.84 -33.28 -15.15
N THR A 462 2.62 -34.59 -15.19
CA THR A 462 3.44 -35.53 -15.98
C THR A 462 3.30 -35.34 -17.48
N LYS A 463 2.22 -34.68 -17.93
CA LYS A 463 1.99 -34.33 -19.35
C LYS A 463 2.57 -32.97 -19.72
N ASN A 464 2.84 -32.11 -18.75
CA ASN A 464 3.31 -30.73 -18.95
C ASN A 464 4.85 -30.72 -19.00
N VAL A 465 5.41 -31.46 -19.96
CA VAL A 465 6.86 -31.70 -20.09
C VAL A 465 7.67 -30.43 -20.42
N ASN A 466 6.98 -29.37 -20.86
CA ASN A 466 7.57 -28.08 -21.23
C ASN A 466 7.62 -27.07 -20.08
N LEU A 467 7.23 -27.45 -18.86
CA LEU A 467 7.30 -26.57 -17.69
C LEU A 467 8.75 -26.18 -17.38
N THR A 468 9.03 -24.89 -17.42
CA THR A 468 10.29 -24.29 -16.94
C THR A 468 10.13 -23.66 -15.57
N SER A 469 8.92 -23.25 -15.20
CA SER A 469 8.61 -22.62 -13.92
C SER A 469 7.34 -23.18 -13.30
N LEU A 470 7.43 -23.62 -12.04
CA LEU A 470 6.34 -24.21 -11.29
C LEU A 470 6.25 -23.58 -9.89
N PHE A 471 5.11 -22.96 -9.59
CA PHE A 471 4.82 -22.33 -8.31
C PHE A 471 3.60 -22.98 -7.66
N LEU A 472 3.78 -23.52 -6.45
CA LEU A 472 2.83 -24.34 -5.69
C LEU A 472 2.79 -23.94 -4.20
N THR A 473 3.26 -22.75 -3.86
CA THR A 473 3.36 -22.21 -2.50
C THR A 473 2.02 -22.27 -1.77
N ASN A 474 2.01 -22.52 -0.46
CA ASN A 474 0.80 -22.44 0.38
C ASN A 474 -0.34 -23.34 -0.15
N ASN A 475 -0.06 -24.64 -0.29
CA ASN A 475 -1.04 -25.66 -0.68
C ASN A 475 -1.03 -26.81 0.35
N GLN A 476 -1.63 -27.96 0.00
CA GLN A 476 -1.75 -29.14 0.86
C GLN A 476 -1.08 -30.37 0.24
N ILE A 477 -0.08 -30.18 -0.64
CA ILE A 477 0.55 -31.23 -1.44
C ILE A 477 1.42 -32.13 -0.56
N GLN A 478 1.18 -33.44 -0.62
CA GLN A 478 1.96 -34.44 0.13
C GLN A 478 3.04 -35.12 -0.71
N SER A 479 2.83 -35.22 -2.02
CA SER A 479 3.76 -35.83 -2.96
C SER A 479 3.74 -35.07 -4.27
N LEU A 480 4.91 -34.81 -4.84
CA LEU A 480 5.08 -34.11 -6.10
C LEU A 480 5.93 -34.94 -7.06
N ASN A 481 5.34 -35.35 -8.18
CA ASN A 481 6.05 -36.13 -9.20
C ASN A 481 6.60 -35.22 -10.29
N LEU A 482 7.92 -35.05 -10.31
CA LEU A 482 8.65 -34.20 -11.27
C LEU A 482 9.40 -34.98 -12.36
N SER A 483 9.17 -36.29 -12.47
CA SER A 483 9.97 -37.19 -13.32
C SER A 483 9.95 -36.85 -14.82
N GLN A 484 8.89 -36.18 -15.28
CA GLN A 484 8.74 -35.79 -16.69
C GLN A 484 9.13 -34.33 -16.96
N ASN A 485 9.26 -33.49 -15.93
CA ASN A 485 9.51 -32.04 -16.07
C ASN A 485 11.02 -31.75 -16.14
N LYS A 486 11.69 -32.34 -17.14
CA LYS A 486 13.16 -32.38 -17.25
C LYS A 486 13.83 -31.03 -17.54
N ILE A 487 13.06 -30.07 -18.07
CA ILE A 487 13.52 -28.72 -18.38
C ILE A 487 13.19 -27.71 -17.28
N LEU A 488 12.62 -28.16 -16.16
CA LEU A 488 12.26 -27.30 -15.05
C LEU A 488 13.50 -26.56 -14.52
N GLY A 489 13.44 -25.23 -14.54
CA GLY A 489 14.49 -24.33 -14.05
C GLY A 489 14.16 -23.72 -12.69
N PHE A 490 12.87 -23.50 -12.41
CA PHE A 490 12.39 -22.88 -11.18
C PHE A 490 11.29 -23.72 -10.55
N LEU A 491 11.48 -24.08 -9.28
CA LEU A 491 10.49 -24.78 -8.47
C LEU A 491 10.28 -24.03 -7.16
N ASN A 492 9.06 -23.59 -6.90
CA ASN A 492 8.62 -23.16 -5.58
C ASN A 492 7.47 -24.06 -5.10
N CYS A 493 7.69 -24.80 -4.02
CA CYS A 493 6.72 -25.66 -3.36
C CYS A 493 6.69 -25.41 -1.85
N THR A 494 7.02 -24.19 -1.45
CA THR A 494 7.07 -23.74 -0.04
C THR A 494 5.71 -23.90 0.66
N ASN A 495 5.72 -24.18 1.96
CA ASN A 495 4.54 -24.34 2.80
C ASN A 495 3.53 -25.34 2.23
N ASN A 496 3.94 -26.60 2.24
CA ASN A 496 3.17 -27.77 1.83
C ASN A 496 3.37 -28.90 2.85
N LYS A 497 3.02 -30.13 2.47
CA LYS A 497 3.16 -31.34 3.30
C LYS A 497 4.09 -32.37 2.66
N ILE A 498 5.03 -31.92 1.83
CA ILE A 498 5.90 -32.81 1.07
C ILE A 498 6.91 -33.47 2.01
N ALA A 499 6.85 -34.80 2.11
CA ALA A 499 7.78 -35.58 2.95
C ALA A 499 9.04 -36.04 2.20
N SER A 500 8.95 -36.14 0.88
CA SER A 500 10.08 -36.53 0.02
C SER A 500 9.97 -35.84 -1.34
N LEU A 501 11.09 -35.33 -1.85
CA LEU A 501 11.18 -34.66 -3.14
C LEU A 501 12.29 -35.30 -3.98
N ASP A 502 11.90 -35.98 -5.05
CA ASP A 502 12.84 -36.58 -6.01
C ASP A 502 13.16 -35.58 -7.14
N LEU A 503 14.42 -35.16 -7.19
CA LEU A 503 14.94 -34.20 -8.18
C LEU A 503 15.84 -34.88 -9.24
N SER A 504 15.89 -36.21 -9.28
CA SER A 504 16.83 -36.98 -10.11
C SER A 504 16.72 -36.74 -11.62
N ASN A 505 15.57 -36.24 -12.08
CA ASN A 505 15.27 -35.95 -13.49
C ASN A 505 15.33 -34.45 -13.83
N ASN A 506 15.59 -33.56 -12.87
CA ASN A 506 15.47 -32.11 -13.02
C ASN A 506 16.84 -31.43 -13.16
N SER A 507 17.68 -31.92 -14.06
CA SER A 507 19.08 -31.46 -14.23
C SER A 507 19.24 -30.00 -14.68
N ASN A 508 18.15 -29.34 -15.07
CA ASN A 508 18.12 -27.93 -15.43
C ASN A 508 17.71 -27.00 -14.28
N LEU A 509 17.42 -27.54 -13.09
CA LEU A 509 16.96 -26.76 -11.96
C LEU A 509 18.04 -25.76 -11.52
N VAL A 510 17.68 -24.48 -11.52
CA VAL A 510 18.52 -23.34 -11.15
C VAL A 510 18.15 -22.85 -9.75
N SER A 511 16.86 -22.82 -9.44
CA SER A 511 16.36 -22.37 -8.14
C SER A 511 15.31 -23.33 -7.57
N LEU A 512 15.50 -23.67 -6.30
CA LEU A 512 14.60 -24.48 -5.51
C LEU A 512 14.16 -23.70 -4.26
N SER A 513 12.85 -23.60 -4.07
CA SER A 513 12.23 -23.17 -2.81
C SER A 513 11.28 -24.26 -2.33
N CYS A 514 11.59 -24.82 -1.17
CA CYS A 514 10.84 -25.92 -0.54
C CYS A 514 10.76 -25.72 0.98
N ASN A 515 10.77 -24.46 1.43
CA ASN A 515 10.65 -24.13 2.84
C ASN A 515 9.35 -24.69 3.43
N GLU A 516 9.28 -24.87 4.75
CA GLU A 516 8.04 -25.23 5.45
C GLU A 516 7.38 -26.49 4.87
N ASN A 517 8.14 -27.59 4.82
CA ASN A 517 7.67 -28.90 4.39
C ASN A 517 8.06 -29.95 5.44
N LEU A 518 7.95 -31.24 5.09
CA LEU A 518 8.26 -32.35 5.98
C LEU A 518 9.49 -33.14 5.49
N LEU A 519 10.37 -32.51 4.72
CA LEU A 519 11.50 -33.18 4.07
C LEU A 519 12.52 -33.63 5.11
N THR A 520 12.91 -34.92 5.05
CA THR A 520 13.98 -35.47 5.90
C THR A 520 15.33 -35.54 5.20
N SER A 521 15.33 -35.45 3.87
CA SER A 521 16.53 -35.51 3.02
C SER A 521 16.26 -34.82 1.69
N LEU A 522 17.31 -34.25 1.10
CA LEU A 522 17.31 -33.71 -0.26
C LEU A 522 18.61 -34.13 -0.95
N ASP A 523 18.48 -34.68 -2.16
CA ASP A 523 19.62 -35.10 -2.98
C ASP A 523 19.77 -34.16 -4.19
N PHE A 524 20.92 -33.51 -4.28
CA PHE A 524 21.28 -32.56 -5.35
C PHE A 524 22.29 -33.12 -6.36
N SER A 525 22.62 -34.41 -6.29
CA SER A 525 23.61 -35.07 -7.15
C SER A 525 23.27 -35.06 -8.64
N LYS A 526 22.00 -34.78 -8.99
CA LYS A 526 21.49 -34.67 -10.36
C LYS A 526 21.07 -33.27 -10.78
N THR A 527 21.35 -32.24 -9.96
CA THR A 527 20.95 -30.85 -10.20
C THR A 527 22.16 -29.90 -10.24
N PRO A 528 23.16 -30.10 -11.12
CA PRO A 528 24.45 -29.39 -11.08
C PRO A 528 24.36 -27.88 -11.39
N LYS A 529 23.20 -27.40 -11.87
CA LYS A 529 22.95 -26.00 -12.21
C LYS A 529 22.32 -25.19 -11.08
N LEU A 530 22.13 -25.78 -9.89
CA LEU A 530 21.55 -25.07 -8.75
C LEU A 530 22.41 -23.87 -8.34
N MET A 531 21.79 -22.70 -8.31
CA MET A 531 22.36 -21.44 -7.87
C MET A 531 21.73 -20.96 -6.56
N ARG A 532 20.47 -21.32 -6.30
CA ARG A 532 19.73 -20.88 -5.12
C ARG A 532 18.90 -22.00 -4.51
N VAL A 533 19.09 -22.27 -3.22
CA VAL A 533 18.33 -23.27 -2.47
C VAL A 533 17.77 -22.68 -1.18
N LEU A 534 16.44 -22.65 -1.09
CA LEU A 534 15.69 -22.31 0.11
C LEU A 534 14.98 -23.57 0.60
N CYS A 535 15.42 -24.12 1.74
CA CYS A 535 14.91 -25.38 2.30
C CYS A 535 14.72 -25.32 3.82
N SER A 536 14.50 -24.13 4.36
CA SER A 536 14.27 -23.89 5.77
C SER A 536 13.01 -24.55 6.29
N ASP A 537 12.89 -24.72 7.61
CA ASP A 537 11.68 -25.25 8.25
C ASP A 537 11.29 -26.64 7.73
N ASN A 538 12.27 -27.54 7.72
CA ASN A 538 12.10 -28.94 7.35
C ASN A 538 12.73 -29.84 8.44
N GLN A 539 12.97 -31.10 8.13
CA GLN A 539 13.60 -32.07 9.03
C GLN A 539 14.88 -32.66 8.42
N ILE A 540 15.56 -31.91 7.54
CA ILE A 540 16.72 -32.37 6.78
C ILE A 540 17.90 -32.60 7.73
N THR A 541 18.58 -33.75 7.58
CA THR A 541 19.71 -34.12 8.45
C THR A 541 21.08 -33.86 7.86
N SER A 542 21.19 -33.75 6.54
CA SER A 542 22.45 -33.50 5.84
C SER A 542 22.21 -32.88 4.47
N LEU A 543 23.13 -32.04 4.03
CA LEU A 543 23.13 -31.46 2.68
C LEU A 543 24.53 -31.57 2.06
N ASP A 544 24.58 -31.95 0.79
CA ASP A 544 25.81 -32.07 0.01
C ASP A 544 25.69 -31.32 -1.31
N PHE A 545 26.55 -30.32 -1.48
CA PHE A 545 26.64 -29.43 -2.64
C PHE A 545 27.91 -29.65 -3.47
N SER A 546 28.64 -30.75 -3.25
CA SER A 546 29.91 -31.03 -3.94
C SER A 546 29.82 -31.11 -5.47
N ILE A 547 28.61 -31.31 -6.02
CA ILE A 547 28.33 -31.38 -7.46
C ILE A 547 27.65 -30.10 -7.99
N ASN A 548 27.47 -29.08 -7.14
CA ASN A 548 26.74 -27.85 -7.45
C ASN A 548 27.68 -26.63 -7.38
N PRO A 549 28.71 -26.50 -8.25
CA PRO A 549 29.83 -25.56 -8.06
C PRO A 549 29.49 -24.07 -8.23
N ILE A 550 28.27 -23.75 -8.65
CA ILE A 550 27.79 -22.39 -8.93
C ILE A 550 26.74 -21.93 -7.92
N LEU A 551 26.68 -22.56 -6.74
CA LEU A 551 25.76 -22.16 -5.69
C LEU A 551 26.10 -20.75 -5.22
N LEU A 552 25.11 -19.86 -5.23
CA LEU A 552 25.22 -18.47 -4.78
C LEU A 552 24.61 -18.26 -3.41
N GLU A 553 23.46 -18.90 -3.15
CA GLU A 553 22.66 -18.66 -1.94
C GLU A 553 22.11 -19.97 -1.39
N LEU A 554 22.35 -20.21 -0.10
CA LEU A 554 21.78 -21.30 0.67
C LEU A 554 21.10 -20.77 1.92
N ILE A 555 19.79 -20.98 2.01
CA ILE A 555 18.99 -20.75 3.22
C ILE A 555 18.38 -22.09 3.65
N CYS A 556 18.86 -22.61 4.78
CA CYS A 556 18.54 -23.94 5.31
C CYS A 556 18.30 -23.94 6.82
N ASN A 557 17.91 -22.78 7.37
CA ASN A 557 17.67 -22.60 8.80
C ASN A 557 16.53 -23.49 9.33
N ARG A 558 16.51 -23.74 10.64
CA ARG A 558 15.45 -24.52 11.32
C ARG A 558 15.25 -25.90 10.69
N ASN A 559 16.34 -26.67 10.64
CA ASN A 559 16.36 -28.07 10.21
C ASN A 559 17.03 -28.95 11.29
N LYS A 560 17.45 -30.16 10.93
CA LYS A 560 18.21 -31.08 11.81
C LYS A 560 19.60 -31.35 11.23
N ILE A 561 20.17 -30.42 10.46
CA ILE A 561 21.38 -30.64 9.68
C ILE A 561 22.57 -30.81 10.62
N SER A 562 23.21 -31.99 10.58
CA SER A 562 24.46 -32.27 11.28
C SER A 562 25.69 -32.21 10.38
N THR A 563 25.49 -32.21 9.06
CA THR A 563 26.57 -32.20 8.08
C THR A 563 26.19 -31.38 6.87
N LEU A 564 27.03 -30.38 6.56
CA LEU A 564 26.88 -29.50 5.41
C LEU A 564 28.19 -29.54 4.61
N ASN A 565 28.14 -30.08 3.40
CA ASN A 565 29.30 -30.23 2.53
C ASN A 565 29.19 -29.30 1.33
N PHE A 566 30.15 -28.38 1.19
CA PHE A 566 30.21 -27.46 0.05
C PHE A 566 31.13 -27.93 -1.08
N GLY A 567 31.99 -28.94 -0.90
CA GLY A 567 32.94 -29.36 -1.94
C GLY A 567 33.77 -28.19 -2.50
N ASN A 568 33.58 -27.84 -3.78
CA ASN A 568 34.20 -26.68 -4.41
C ASN A 568 33.14 -25.67 -4.83
N ASN A 569 32.75 -24.77 -3.91
CA ASN A 569 31.73 -23.75 -4.11
C ASN A 569 32.29 -22.32 -3.92
N PRO A 570 33.14 -21.83 -4.84
CA PRO A 570 33.80 -20.53 -4.70
C PRO A 570 32.84 -19.35 -4.78
N ASP A 571 31.68 -19.52 -5.43
CA ASP A 571 30.73 -18.45 -5.71
C ASP A 571 29.66 -18.24 -4.63
N LEU A 572 29.64 -19.05 -3.56
CA LEU A 572 28.67 -18.91 -2.48
C LEU A 572 28.85 -17.56 -1.78
N THR A 573 27.80 -16.74 -1.77
CA THR A 573 27.80 -15.40 -1.16
C THR A 573 27.00 -15.35 0.14
N ILE A 574 25.89 -16.08 0.22
CA ILE A 574 24.98 -16.05 1.36
C ILE A 574 24.76 -17.46 1.92
N LEU A 575 25.01 -17.61 3.22
CA LEU A 575 24.71 -18.82 3.98
C LEU A 575 23.89 -18.50 5.23
N GLU A 576 22.66 -19.00 5.26
CA GLU A 576 21.81 -19.04 6.45
C GLU A 576 21.55 -20.49 6.87
N CYS A 577 22.16 -20.91 7.98
CA CYS A 577 22.09 -22.27 8.51
C CYS A 577 21.79 -22.32 10.01
N GLN A 578 21.22 -21.24 10.56
CA GLN A 578 20.88 -21.12 11.97
C GLN A 578 19.83 -22.14 12.43
N ASN A 579 19.83 -22.49 13.72
CA ASN A 579 18.91 -23.47 14.30
C ASN A 579 19.02 -24.85 13.63
N ASN A 580 20.21 -25.44 13.68
CA ASN A 580 20.54 -26.77 13.18
C ASN A 580 21.38 -27.54 14.21
N ASN A 581 21.93 -28.69 13.82
CA ASN A 581 22.76 -29.55 14.68
C ASN A 581 24.22 -29.60 14.20
N LEU A 582 24.73 -28.55 13.56
CA LEU A 582 26.10 -28.50 13.04
C LEU A 582 27.10 -28.48 14.20
N THR A 583 28.12 -29.34 14.15
CA THR A 583 29.24 -29.35 15.12
C THR A 583 30.49 -28.64 14.61
N THR A 584 30.61 -28.49 13.29
CA THR A 584 31.70 -27.82 12.59
C THR A 584 31.15 -27.15 11.35
N LEU A 585 31.75 -26.04 10.92
CA LEU A 585 31.39 -25.37 9.67
C LEU A 585 32.64 -25.13 8.83
N ASN A 586 32.71 -25.76 7.66
CA ASN A 586 33.83 -25.60 6.73
C ASN A 586 33.40 -24.76 5.51
N LEU A 587 33.95 -23.55 5.44
CA LEU A 587 33.78 -22.57 4.35
C LEU A 587 35.08 -22.37 3.56
N GLY A 588 36.04 -23.31 3.68
CA GLY A 588 37.35 -23.25 3.04
C GLY A 588 37.31 -23.10 1.51
N SER A 589 36.22 -23.55 0.89
CA SER A 589 35.98 -23.44 -0.55
C SER A 589 35.20 -22.19 -0.97
N CYS A 590 34.62 -21.42 -0.04
CA CYS A 590 33.62 -20.39 -0.30
C CYS A 590 34.26 -19.00 -0.38
N GLN A 591 34.95 -18.72 -1.48
CA GLN A 591 35.80 -17.52 -1.63
C GLN A 591 35.03 -16.19 -1.68
N LYS A 592 33.77 -16.21 -2.15
CA LYS A 592 32.94 -15.00 -2.27
C LYS A 592 31.94 -14.80 -1.14
N ILE A 593 32.10 -15.53 -0.03
CA ILE A 593 31.15 -15.46 1.08
C ILE A 593 31.13 -14.04 1.66
N SER A 594 29.94 -13.44 1.71
CA SER A 594 29.73 -12.08 2.22
C SER A 594 28.82 -12.02 3.44
N SER A 595 27.96 -13.02 3.62
CA SER A 595 27.03 -13.12 4.74
C SER A 595 26.91 -14.55 5.25
N VAL A 596 27.16 -14.74 6.56
CA VAL A 596 27.02 -16.02 7.24
C VAL A 596 26.19 -15.84 8.51
N ASN A 597 25.07 -16.57 8.59
CA ASN A 597 24.35 -16.80 9.84
C ASN A 597 24.37 -18.31 10.16
N CYS A 598 25.17 -18.69 11.15
CA CYS A 598 25.28 -20.06 11.65
C CYS A 598 24.89 -20.17 13.13
N SER A 599 24.13 -19.19 13.63
CA SER A 599 23.73 -19.12 15.04
C SER A 599 22.88 -20.31 15.50
N SER A 600 22.82 -20.55 16.81
CA SER A 600 21.99 -21.62 17.39
C SER A 600 22.29 -23.00 16.80
N ASN A 601 23.56 -23.40 16.86
CA ASN A 601 24.06 -24.71 16.46
C ASN A 601 24.91 -25.30 17.61
N GLN A 602 25.76 -26.30 17.32
CA GLN A 602 26.73 -26.87 18.26
C GLN A 602 28.17 -26.69 17.73
N ILE A 603 28.41 -25.61 16.96
CA ILE A 603 29.67 -25.43 16.23
C ILE A 603 30.79 -25.13 17.21
N SER A 604 31.84 -25.94 17.18
CA SER A 604 33.07 -25.72 17.96
C SER A 604 34.20 -25.11 17.13
N SER A 605 34.11 -25.16 15.80
CA SER A 605 35.09 -24.53 14.91
C SER A 605 34.50 -24.13 13.55
N ILE A 606 34.97 -22.99 13.05
CA ILE A 606 34.68 -22.48 11.71
C ILE A 606 35.99 -22.44 10.93
N GLN A 607 36.00 -23.02 9.72
CA GLN A 607 37.15 -22.97 8.82
C GLN A 607 36.83 -22.02 7.66
N TRP A 608 37.66 -20.99 7.47
CA TRP A 608 37.50 -20.02 6.39
C TRP A 608 38.31 -20.42 5.15
N ALA A 609 37.98 -19.83 4.01
CA ALA A 609 38.83 -19.91 2.84
C ALA A 609 40.21 -19.35 3.17
N GLU A 610 41.28 -20.11 2.90
CA GLU A 610 42.63 -19.60 3.02
C GLU A 610 42.77 -18.39 2.09
N THR A 611 42.81 -17.19 2.68
CA THR A 611 43.48 -16.08 2.00
C THR A 611 44.90 -16.57 1.74
N LYS A 612 45.48 -16.32 0.57
CA LYS A 612 46.86 -16.74 0.28
C LYS A 612 47.85 -15.97 1.15
N SER A 613 47.90 -16.26 2.43
CA SER A 613 48.89 -15.79 3.39
C SER A 613 49.76 -16.99 3.75
N GLY A 614 51.04 -16.96 3.34
CA GLY A 614 52.05 -17.81 3.96
C GLY A 614 52.65 -18.94 3.13
N ASN A 615 52.99 -18.71 1.87
CA ASN A 615 54.27 -19.22 1.36
C ASN A 615 54.69 -18.37 0.18
N LYS A 616 55.55 -17.38 0.43
CA LYS A 616 56.10 -16.47 -0.57
C LYS A 616 57.05 -17.27 -1.48
N PRO A 617 56.72 -17.58 -2.75
CA PRO A 617 57.75 -17.97 -3.69
C PRO A 617 58.46 -16.67 -4.06
N SER A 618 59.78 -16.66 -3.91
CA SER A 618 60.65 -15.57 -4.33
C SER A 618 60.61 -15.39 -5.85
N SER A 619 59.59 -14.73 -6.37
CA SER A 619 59.59 -14.12 -7.70
C SER A 619 58.46 -13.09 -7.77
N GLY A 620 58.82 -11.81 -7.72
CA GLY A 620 57.88 -10.71 -7.74
C GLY A 620 57.02 -10.70 -9.01
N LYS A 621 55.72 -10.79 -8.81
CA LYS A 621 54.65 -10.11 -9.57
C LYS A 621 53.50 -9.93 -8.58
N GLU A 622 53.20 -8.68 -8.26
CA GLU A 622 52.06 -8.27 -7.44
C GLU A 622 50.77 -8.69 -8.16
N ASN A 623 50.04 -9.64 -7.58
CA ASN A 623 48.60 -9.77 -7.79
C ASN A 623 47.98 -9.44 -6.43
N SER A 624 47.05 -8.49 -6.46
CA SER A 624 46.20 -8.04 -5.37
C SER A 624 45.76 -9.18 -4.46
N THR A 625 45.96 -9.01 -3.15
CA THR A 625 45.18 -9.72 -2.14
C THR A 625 43.71 -9.36 -2.39
N GLU A 626 42.90 -10.30 -2.88
CA GLU A 626 41.45 -10.13 -2.79
C GLU A 626 41.12 -10.21 -1.30
N ASP A 627 40.87 -9.06 -0.69
CA ASP A 627 40.40 -8.96 0.69
C ASP A 627 39.08 -9.74 0.82
N SER A 628 38.87 -10.40 1.97
CA SER A 628 37.62 -11.12 2.25
C SER A 628 36.40 -10.22 2.03
N LEU A 629 35.34 -10.78 1.46
CA LEU A 629 34.07 -10.08 1.22
C LEU A 629 33.08 -10.24 2.39
N LEU A 630 33.47 -10.92 3.47
CA LEU A 630 32.61 -11.22 4.61
C LEU A 630 32.28 -9.94 5.39
N GLU A 631 31.06 -9.43 5.22
CA GLU A 631 30.57 -8.22 5.91
C GLU A 631 29.70 -8.55 7.12
N TYR A 632 28.99 -9.68 7.09
CA TYR A 632 28.05 -10.10 8.13
C TYR A 632 28.40 -11.50 8.65
N LEU A 633 28.69 -11.59 9.95
CA LEU A 633 28.89 -12.86 10.64
C LEU A 633 28.04 -12.93 11.90
N ASN A 634 27.09 -13.86 11.93
CA ASN A 634 26.41 -14.27 13.15
C ASN A 634 26.74 -15.75 13.45
N CYS A 635 27.55 -15.96 14.47
CA CYS A 635 27.93 -17.27 15.00
C CYS A 635 27.50 -17.46 16.47
N SER A 636 26.50 -16.70 16.93
CA SER A 636 26.05 -16.76 18.32
C SER A 636 25.35 -18.07 18.70
N HIS A 637 25.27 -18.38 20.00
CA HIS A 637 24.66 -19.62 20.51
C HIS A 637 25.29 -20.88 19.90
N ASN A 638 26.61 -21.03 20.09
CA ASN A 638 27.42 -22.14 19.62
C ASN A 638 28.35 -22.65 20.74
N GLN A 639 29.36 -23.44 20.40
CA GLN A 639 30.34 -24.00 21.33
C GLN A 639 31.76 -23.54 20.99
N LEU A 640 31.91 -22.34 20.41
CA LEU A 640 33.21 -21.80 20.01
C LEU A 640 34.03 -21.44 21.25
N ASP A 641 35.20 -22.05 21.40
CA ASP A 641 36.23 -21.62 22.37
C ASP A 641 37.24 -20.63 21.75
N THR A 642 37.22 -20.52 20.42
CA THR A 642 38.02 -19.59 19.62
C THR A 642 37.24 -19.19 18.38
N VAL A 643 37.47 -17.98 17.88
CA VAL A 643 36.96 -17.54 16.58
C VAL A 643 38.08 -16.85 15.81
N ASP A 644 38.59 -17.52 14.77
CA ASP A 644 39.60 -16.93 13.91
C ASP A 644 38.96 -15.94 12.95
N LEU A 645 39.32 -14.66 13.08
CA LEU A 645 38.82 -13.57 12.24
C LEU A 645 39.94 -13.03 11.32
N GLN A 646 41.12 -13.65 11.30
CA GLN A 646 42.24 -13.17 10.50
C GLN A 646 41.90 -13.21 9.00
N GLY A 647 42.15 -12.09 8.32
CA GLY A 647 41.85 -11.93 6.90
C GLY A 647 40.40 -11.55 6.58
N ASN A 648 39.49 -11.56 7.56
CA ASN A 648 38.09 -11.15 7.40
C ASN A 648 37.87 -9.67 7.75
N ASN A 649 38.70 -8.79 7.20
CA ASN A 649 38.75 -7.37 7.61
C ASN A 649 37.52 -6.54 7.18
N ALA A 650 36.70 -7.08 6.27
CA ALA A 650 35.48 -6.42 5.78
C ALA A 650 34.27 -6.56 6.72
N ILE A 651 34.38 -7.32 7.82
CA ILE A 651 33.27 -7.53 8.76
C ILE A 651 32.80 -6.19 9.31
N LYS A 652 31.52 -5.89 9.10
CA LYS A 652 30.78 -4.74 9.62
C LYS A 652 29.90 -5.13 10.79
N PHE A 653 29.36 -6.35 10.77
CA PHE A 653 28.52 -6.89 11.82
C PHE A 653 29.07 -8.22 12.32
N LEU A 654 29.36 -8.30 13.62
CA LEU A 654 29.79 -9.51 14.28
C LEU A 654 28.90 -9.79 15.50
N ASP A 655 28.20 -10.93 15.48
CA ASP A 655 27.57 -11.50 16.67
C ASP A 655 28.18 -12.86 16.97
N CYS A 656 28.98 -12.92 18.04
CA CYS A 656 29.61 -14.13 18.58
C CYS A 656 29.13 -14.43 20.02
N SER A 657 27.98 -13.89 20.40
CA SER A 657 27.40 -14.04 21.74
C SER A 657 27.07 -15.49 22.09
N ASN A 658 26.97 -15.83 23.37
CA ASN A 658 26.61 -17.16 23.86
C ASN A 658 27.54 -18.26 23.29
N ASN A 659 28.84 -18.11 23.52
CA ASN A 659 29.89 -19.07 23.17
C ASN A 659 30.80 -19.31 24.40
N LEU A 660 32.00 -19.85 24.19
CA LEU A 660 32.97 -20.18 25.24
C LEU A 660 34.29 -19.40 25.05
N LEU A 661 34.25 -18.22 24.40
CA LEU A 661 35.44 -17.46 24.01
C LEU A 661 36.17 -16.87 25.25
N PRO A 662 37.43 -17.24 25.54
CA PRO A 662 38.22 -16.63 26.61
C PRO A 662 38.87 -15.30 26.18
N GLU A 663 39.01 -15.09 24.88
CA GLU A 663 39.58 -13.91 24.26
C GLU A 663 38.91 -13.64 22.91
N LEU A 664 38.96 -12.37 22.47
CA LEU A 664 38.41 -11.93 21.20
C LEU A 664 39.27 -10.80 20.63
N ASP A 665 39.95 -11.07 19.51
CA ASP A 665 40.74 -10.06 18.78
C ASP A 665 39.93 -9.51 17.59
N VAL A 666 39.55 -8.24 17.68
CA VAL A 666 38.85 -7.49 16.63
C VAL A 666 39.69 -6.33 16.08
N SER A 667 41.00 -6.30 16.39
CA SER A 667 41.89 -5.19 16.08
C SER A 667 42.12 -4.95 14.59
N GLN A 668 41.83 -5.96 13.75
CA GLN A 668 41.90 -5.88 12.28
C GLN A 668 40.58 -5.44 11.63
N LEU A 669 39.47 -5.44 12.38
CA LEU A 669 38.13 -5.15 11.86
C LEU A 669 37.82 -3.66 11.89
N THR A 670 38.58 -2.85 11.16
CA THR A 670 38.42 -1.37 11.19
C THR A 670 37.08 -0.90 10.64
N SER A 671 36.38 -1.73 9.85
CA SER A 671 35.03 -1.46 9.34
C SER A 671 33.90 -1.94 10.27
N LEU A 672 34.23 -2.42 11.49
CA LEU A 672 33.27 -2.99 12.42
C LEU A 672 32.30 -1.93 12.96
N ASN A 673 31.04 -2.04 12.56
CA ASN A 673 29.96 -1.16 12.95
C ASN A 673 29.19 -1.64 14.18
N ALA A 674 29.01 -2.96 14.32
CA ALA A 674 28.30 -3.56 15.43
C ALA A 674 28.98 -4.84 15.93
N LEU A 675 29.17 -4.93 17.24
CA LEU A 675 29.76 -6.07 17.93
C LEU A 675 28.86 -6.56 19.06
N PHE A 676 28.44 -7.81 19.00
CA PHE A 676 27.75 -8.52 20.08
C PHE A 676 28.60 -9.73 20.49
N CYS A 677 29.12 -9.72 21.70
CA CYS A 677 29.95 -10.78 22.27
C CYS A 677 29.50 -11.18 23.68
N ASP A 678 28.20 -11.04 23.94
CA ASP A 678 27.60 -11.30 25.25
C ASP A 678 27.78 -12.75 25.69
N SER A 679 27.76 -13.01 27.00
CA SER A 679 27.72 -14.37 27.56
C SER A 679 28.86 -15.26 27.03
N ASN A 680 30.10 -14.79 27.20
CA ASN A 680 31.34 -15.49 26.87
C ASN A 680 32.27 -15.54 28.11
N GLN A 681 33.56 -15.83 27.92
CA GLN A 681 34.58 -15.89 28.98
C GLN A 681 35.67 -14.82 28.77
N ILE A 682 35.38 -13.73 28.05
CA ILE A 682 36.37 -12.75 27.61
C ILE A 682 36.91 -11.97 28.82
N VAL A 683 38.23 -11.91 28.96
CA VAL A 683 38.91 -11.23 30.09
C VAL A 683 39.33 -9.80 29.75
N SER A 684 39.62 -9.51 28.49
CA SER A 684 39.96 -8.17 28.02
C SER A 684 39.47 -7.95 26.59
N LEU A 685 38.97 -6.75 26.30
CA LEU A 685 38.51 -6.38 24.97
C LEU A 685 39.11 -5.03 24.57
N CYS A 686 39.77 -5.00 23.42
CA CYS A 686 40.43 -3.82 22.86
C CYS A 686 39.72 -3.37 21.58
N LEU A 687 39.17 -2.16 21.58
CA LEU A 687 38.37 -1.58 20.51
C LEU A 687 38.90 -0.23 20.00
N ASN A 688 40.12 0.15 20.39
CA ASN A 688 40.74 1.43 20.06
C ASN A 688 40.93 1.68 18.55
N LYS A 689 40.83 0.64 17.71
CA LYS A 689 40.93 0.71 16.24
C LYS A 689 39.58 0.60 15.52
N ASN A 690 38.49 0.36 16.25
CA ASN A 690 37.14 0.19 15.69
C ASN A 690 36.39 1.53 15.76
N ASP A 691 36.86 2.52 15.00
CA ASP A 691 36.38 3.91 15.01
C ASP A 691 35.03 4.11 14.31
N THR A 692 34.49 3.07 13.68
CA THR A 692 33.17 3.05 13.01
C THR A 692 32.06 2.38 13.83
N LEU A 693 32.37 1.95 15.07
CA LEU A 693 31.48 1.20 15.95
C LEU A 693 30.34 2.08 16.48
N PHE A 694 29.08 1.70 16.20
CA PHE A 694 27.88 2.37 16.71
C PHE A 694 27.02 1.50 17.63
N ALA A 695 27.29 0.20 17.72
CA ALA A 695 26.64 -0.71 18.67
C ALA A 695 27.65 -1.69 19.29
N LEU A 696 27.65 -1.82 20.62
CA LEU A 696 28.50 -2.74 21.37
C LEU A 696 27.74 -3.41 22.51
N SER A 697 27.75 -4.73 22.54
CA SER A 697 27.30 -5.51 23.69
C SER A 697 28.36 -6.55 24.07
N CYS A 698 28.88 -6.44 25.28
CA CYS A 698 29.86 -7.36 25.89
C CYS A 698 29.40 -7.80 27.29
N ARG A 699 28.09 -7.85 27.51
CA ARG A 699 27.46 -8.22 28.78
C ARG A 699 27.81 -9.65 29.18
N ALA A 700 27.83 -9.93 30.49
CA ALA A 700 28.01 -11.29 31.02
C ALA A 700 29.32 -11.96 30.57
N ASN A 701 30.44 -11.27 30.76
CA ASN A 701 31.80 -11.77 30.49
C ASN A 701 32.67 -11.74 31.76
N GLN A 702 33.98 -11.97 31.61
CA GLN A 702 34.95 -11.91 32.71
C GLN A 702 35.85 -10.68 32.59
N LEU A 703 35.38 -9.60 31.94
CA LEU A 703 36.22 -8.47 31.60
C LEU A 703 36.83 -7.84 32.85
N SER A 704 38.15 -7.66 32.84
CA SER A 704 38.84 -6.79 33.79
C SER A 704 39.17 -5.43 33.18
N ASN A 705 39.26 -5.37 31.84
CA ASN A 705 39.58 -4.15 31.10
C ASN A 705 38.78 -4.08 29.80
N LEU A 706 38.23 -2.91 29.50
CA LEU A 706 37.56 -2.59 28.24
C LEU A 706 38.16 -1.29 27.67
N GLU A 707 38.92 -1.40 26.58
CA GLU A 707 39.53 -0.24 25.91
C GLU A 707 38.63 0.22 24.75
N LEU A 708 37.76 1.19 25.01
CA LEU A 708 36.79 1.74 24.07
C LEU A 708 37.21 3.11 23.49
N LYS A 709 38.39 3.62 23.84
CA LYS A 709 38.92 4.91 23.35
C LYS A 709 39.30 4.83 21.87
N ASN A 710 38.32 4.96 21.00
CA ASN A 710 38.42 4.78 19.54
C ASN A 710 38.35 6.11 18.76
N GLY A 711 38.29 7.24 19.45
CA GLY A 711 38.18 8.59 18.86
C GLY A 711 36.77 8.97 18.40
N ASN A 712 35.79 8.06 18.46
CA ASN A 712 34.43 8.23 17.91
C ASN A 712 33.34 7.65 18.84
N ASN A 713 33.52 7.67 20.16
CA ASN A 713 32.54 7.19 21.14
C ASN A 713 31.12 7.80 20.99
N LEU A 714 30.99 8.97 20.36
CA LEU A 714 29.70 9.59 20.08
C LEU A 714 28.80 8.73 19.17
N LEU A 715 29.36 7.89 18.30
CA LEU A 715 28.59 6.98 17.44
C LEU A 715 27.75 5.97 18.24
N LEU A 716 28.25 5.55 19.41
CA LEU A 716 27.58 4.64 20.36
C LEU A 716 26.44 5.31 21.14
N THR A 717 26.04 6.53 20.78
CA THR A 717 24.90 7.24 21.39
C THR A 717 23.67 7.31 20.48
N GLY A 718 23.81 6.92 19.21
CA GLY A 718 22.72 6.86 18.23
C GLY A 718 22.29 8.23 17.68
N THR A 719 22.97 9.31 18.08
CA THR A 719 22.60 10.69 17.69
C THR A 719 22.92 11.02 16.22
N GLU A 720 23.76 10.25 15.54
CA GLU A 720 24.16 10.50 14.14
C GLU A 720 23.38 9.67 13.09
N TYR A 721 22.53 8.72 13.50
CA TYR A 721 21.79 7.84 12.58
C TYR A 721 20.29 7.74 12.93
N PRO A 722 19.44 8.69 12.47
CA PRO A 722 18.00 8.70 12.75
C PRO A 722 17.19 7.55 12.12
N PHE A 723 17.83 6.64 11.37
CA PHE A 723 17.19 5.52 10.66
C PHE A 723 17.44 4.13 11.29
N LEU A 724 17.96 4.02 12.52
CA LEU A 724 18.18 2.75 13.24
C LEU A 724 16.88 2.00 13.66
N SER A 725 15.76 2.27 12.98
CA SER A 725 14.38 2.02 13.38
C SER A 725 13.77 0.68 12.96
N ILE A 726 14.53 -0.41 12.81
CA ILE A 726 13.89 -1.74 12.55
C ILE A 726 14.52 -2.89 13.35
N PHE A 727 15.82 -2.85 13.68
CA PHE A 727 16.49 -3.99 14.35
C PHE A 727 16.86 -3.76 15.83
N PHE A 728 16.96 -2.51 16.31
CA PHE A 728 17.60 -2.22 17.61
C PHE A 728 16.73 -1.41 18.59
N TYR A 729 15.41 -1.32 18.37
CA TYR A 729 14.51 -0.46 19.16
C TYR A 729 14.44 -0.75 20.67
N LEU A 730 15.09 -1.80 21.17
CA LEU A 730 14.95 -2.28 22.54
C LEU A 730 16.29 -2.62 23.24
N GLN A 731 17.45 -2.29 22.65
CA GLN A 731 18.75 -2.63 23.22
C GLN A 731 19.56 -1.37 23.59
N PRO A 732 20.32 -1.40 24.70
CA PRO A 732 21.37 -0.41 24.95
C PRO A 732 22.37 -0.39 23.78
N LEU A 733 22.87 0.80 23.43
CA LEU A 733 23.87 0.95 22.36
C LEU A 733 25.28 0.56 22.83
N LEU A 734 25.51 0.65 24.15
CA LEU A 734 26.64 0.08 24.84
C LEU A 734 26.14 -0.72 26.05
N ASP A 735 26.39 -2.03 26.09
CA ASP A 735 26.18 -2.85 27.29
C ASP A 735 27.45 -3.57 27.71
N ALA A 736 28.04 -3.12 28.83
CA ALA A 736 29.17 -3.75 29.50
C ALA A 736 28.79 -4.28 30.89
N SER A 737 27.50 -4.48 31.17
CA SER A 737 27.02 -4.98 32.47
C SER A 737 27.35 -6.45 32.69
N GLU A 738 27.22 -6.93 33.92
CA GLU A 738 27.49 -8.33 34.30
C GLU A 738 28.93 -8.78 34.01
N ASN A 739 29.89 -7.88 34.21
CA ASN A 739 31.32 -8.11 34.22
C ASN A 739 31.91 -7.80 35.62
N PRO A 740 31.82 -8.74 36.58
CA PRO A 740 32.15 -8.47 38.00
C PRO A 740 33.59 -8.05 38.29
N ASN A 741 34.50 -8.18 37.32
CA ASN A 741 35.90 -7.79 37.44
C ASN A 741 36.22 -6.46 36.72
N LEU A 742 35.26 -5.86 36.02
CA LEU A 742 35.47 -4.67 35.19
C LEU A 742 35.43 -3.43 36.08
N PHE A 743 36.59 -2.86 36.37
CA PHE A 743 36.70 -1.65 37.20
C PHE A 743 36.90 -0.39 36.34
N CYS A 744 37.41 -0.51 35.12
CA CYS A 744 37.71 0.63 34.24
C CYS A 744 37.28 0.36 32.79
N ILE A 745 36.57 1.32 32.21
CA ILE A 745 36.23 1.38 30.79
C ILE A 745 36.95 2.61 30.22
N GLU A 746 37.93 2.40 29.35
CA GLU A 746 38.70 3.48 28.74
C GLU A 746 37.89 4.11 27.60
N VAL A 747 37.61 5.40 27.65
CA VAL A 747 36.74 6.13 26.71
C VAL A 747 37.40 7.43 26.23
N ASP A 748 36.83 8.05 25.20
CA ASP A 748 37.34 9.31 24.64
C ASP A 748 37.15 10.51 25.58
N ASP A 749 36.00 10.57 26.26
CA ASP A 749 35.65 11.59 27.26
C ASP A 749 34.86 10.93 28.41
N ALA A 750 35.49 10.83 29.59
CA ALA A 750 34.90 10.17 30.75
C ALA A 750 33.70 10.92 31.35
N ASN A 751 33.67 12.25 31.23
CA ASN A 751 32.58 13.07 31.75
C ASN A 751 31.34 12.91 30.86
N ALA A 752 31.52 12.96 29.55
CA ALA A 752 30.43 12.77 28.59
C ALA A 752 29.85 11.35 28.70
N ALA A 753 30.72 10.32 28.74
CA ALA A 753 30.33 8.92 28.91
C ALA A 753 29.43 8.68 30.12
N SER A 754 29.71 9.35 31.23
CA SER A 754 28.94 9.24 32.49
C SER A 754 27.52 9.82 32.40
N THR A 755 27.19 10.55 31.33
CA THR A 755 25.87 11.18 31.12
C THR A 755 25.02 10.48 30.07
N TYR A 756 25.55 9.51 29.33
CA TYR A 756 24.83 8.86 28.25
C TYR A 756 23.78 7.86 28.79
N PRO A 757 22.48 8.02 28.46
CA PRO A 757 21.40 7.29 29.12
C PRO A 757 21.30 5.80 28.73
N ASN A 758 21.93 5.39 27.62
CA ASN A 758 21.85 4.03 27.07
C ASN A 758 23.17 3.26 27.17
N TRP A 759 24.07 3.71 28.05
CA TRP A 759 25.33 3.04 28.33
C TRP A 759 25.20 2.29 29.65
N LEU A 760 25.21 0.96 29.59
CA LEU A 760 25.09 0.09 30.75
C LEU A 760 26.47 -0.43 31.16
N LYS A 761 26.72 -0.47 32.47
CA LYS A 761 27.92 -1.02 33.09
C LYS A 761 27.61 -1.45 34.53
N ASP A 762 28.48 -2.26 35.11
CA ASP A 762 28.36 -2.57 36.54
C ASP A 762 28.63 -1.36 37.43
N ALA A 763 28.10 -1.40 38.64
CA ALA A 763 28.28 -0.34 39.63
C ALA A 763 29.77 -0.11 39.99
N ILE A 764 30.60 -1.15 39.92
CA ILE A 764 32.03 -1.09 40.25
C ILE A 764 32.89 -0.44 39.14
N ALA A 765 32.40 -0.47 37.90
CA ALA A 765 33.10 0.03 36.73
C ALA A 765 33.03 1.58 36.68
N SER A 766 34.11 2.23 36.27
CA SER A 766 34.14 3.67 36.00
C SER A 766 34.65 3.96 34.60
N TYR A 767 34.13 5.02 33.97
CA TYR A 767 34.69 5.55 32.73
C TYR A 767 35.97 6.35 33.04
N SER A 768 37.01 6.20 32.23
CA SER A 768 38.27 6.94 32.34
C SER A 768 38.85 7.23 30.96
N GLU A 769 39.58 8.32 30.80
CA GLU A 769 40.36 8.58 29.57
C GLU A 769 41.70 7.82 29.54
N ASN A 770 42.05 7.16 30.65
CA ASN A 770 43.29 6.40 30.83
C ASN A 770 43.10 5.34 31.93
N CYS A 771 43.09 4.05 31.57
CA CYS A 771 42.94 2.94 32.52
C CYS A 771 44.27 2.35 33.03
N THR A 772 45.41 3.05 32.89
CA THR A 772 46.74 2.56 33.31
C THR A 772 46.79 2.02 34.75
N ALA A 773 47.68 1.04 34.97
CA ALA A 773 47.87 0.33 36.25
C ALA A 773 48.11 1.25 37.47
N SER A 774 48.57 2.49 37.28
CA SER A 774 48.71 3.47 38.36
C SER A 774 47.37 3.88 38.98
N ALA A 775 46.26 3.87 38.21
CA ALA A 775 44.91 4.16 38.72
C ALA A 775 44.29 2.95 39.45
N LEU A 776 44.69 1.74 39.07
CA LEU A 776 44.41 0.49 39.81
C LEU A 776 45.14 0.45 41.15
N GLU A 777 46.41 0.88 41.18
CA GLU A 777 47.17 1.03 42.42
C GLU A 777 46.56 2.09 43.34
N ASP A 778 46.07 3.22 42.80
CA ASP A 778 45.40 4.25 43.58
C ASP A 778 44.06 3.78 44.17
N ARG A 779 43.28 2.90 43.51
CA ARG A 779 42.07 2.29 44.10
C ARG A 779 42.35 1.08 44.98
N LEU A 780 43.42 0.31 44.72
CA LEU A 780 43.93 -0.70 45.67
C LEU A 780 44.47 -0.01 46.94
N SER A 781 44.95 1.22 46.85
CA SER A 781 45.43 2.00 48.00
C SER A 781 44.32 2.40 48.98
N GLU A 782 43.06 2.49 48.52
CA GLU A 782 41.91 2.67 49.41
C GLU A 782 41.57 1.40 50.20
N THR A 783 42.15 0.25 49.85
CA THR A 783 42.00 -1.03 50.56
C THR A 783 43.19 -1.41 51.46
N GLU A 784 44.21 -0.56 51.59
CA GLU A 784 45.35 -0.82 52.50
C GLU A 784 45.08 -0.42 53.96
N ILE A 785 45.71 -1.14 54.89
CA ILE A 785 45.68 -0.81 56.32
C ILE A 785 46.92 0.01 56.70
N ASN A 786 46.68 1.21 57.20
CA ASN A 786 47.71 2.12 57.68
C ASN A 786 47.89 2.01 59.19
N ILE A 787 49.12 1.70 59.63
CA ILE A 787 49.48 1.54 61.04
C ILE A 787 50.51 2.59 61.44
N PHE A 788 50.19 3.44 62.42
CA PHE A 788 51.09 4.51 62.86
C PHE A 788 50.85 4.96 64.32
N PRO A 789 51.89 5.36 65.07
CA PRO A 789 53.30 5.29 64.70
C PRO A 789 53.81 3.84 64.68
N ASN A 790 54.82 3.58 63.85
CA ASN A 790 55.55 2.31 63.79
C ASN A 790 57.06 2.64 63.60
N PRO A 791 57.91 2.53 64.64
CA PRO A 791 57.66 1.86 65.91
C PRO A 791 56.62 2.52 66.82
N ALA A 792 55.86 1.71 67.56
CA ALA A 792 54.89 2.09 68.57
C ALA A 792 55.49 1.98 69.98
N ASP A 793 55.14 2.88 70.89
CA ASP A 793 55.56 2.83 72.30
C ASP A 793 54.53 2.04 73.12
N GLU A 794 53.51 2.73 73.65
CA GLU A 794 52.41 2.10 74.40
C GLU A 794 51.17 1.87 73.54
N LYS A 795 50.99 2.65 72.46
CA LYS A 795 49.82 2.60 71.59
C LYS A 795 50.16 2.88 70.14
N PHE A 796 49.34 2.37 69.23
CA PHE A 796 49.36 2.73 67.83
C PHE A 796 47.95 2.85 67.27
N LYS A 797 47.80 3.50 66.12
CA LYS A 797 46.54 3.65 65.41
C LYS A 797 46.51 2.80 64.16
N VAL A 798 45.37 2.16 63.94
CA VAL A 798 45.02 1.46 62.70
C VAL A 798 44.01 2.33 61.97
N ARG A 799 44.29 2.69 60.73
CA ARG A 799 43.39 3.44 59.85
C ARG A 799 43.03 2.62 58.62
N ASN A 800 41.73 2.53 58.34
CA ASN A 800 41.18 1.99 57.11
C ASN A 800 39.78 2.61 56.88
N SER A 801 39.46 2.98 55.64
CA SER A 801 38.19 3.63 55.28
C SER A 801 36.97 2.72 55.47
N GLU A 802 37.13 1.39 55.36
CA GLU A 802 36.05 0.40 55.50
C GLU A 802 35.51 0.29 56.94
N PHE A 803 36.26 0.73 57.96
CA PHE A 803 35.79 0.77 59.34
C PHE A 803 34.56 1.68 59.56
N LYS A 804 34.24 2.57 58.60
CA LYS A 804 33.00 3.37 58.64
C LYS A 804 31.74 2.55 58.38
N VAL A 805 31.85 1.47 57.60
CA VAL A 805 30.71 0.76 57.02
C VAL A 805 30.55 -0.69 57.52
N GLY A 806 31.55 -1.25 58.20
CA GLY A 806 31.48 -2.59 58.79
C GLY A 806 32.31 -2.76 60.06
N ASP A 807 31.97 -3.78 60.84
CA ASP A 807 32.74 -4.17 62.03
C ASP A 807 34.07 -4.81 61.62
N ALA A 808 35.12 -4.54 62.40
CA ALA A 808 36.46 -5.09 62.19
C ALA A 808 37.03 -5.67 63.48
N ILE A 809 38.00 -6.58 63.36
CA ILE A 809 38.75 -7.14 64.50
C ILE A 809 40.23 -6.89 64.26
N VAL A 810 40.92 -6.28 65.21
CA VAL A 810 42.38 -6.14 65.21
C VAL A 810 42.98 -7.16 66.16
N GLU A 811 43.89 -7.98 65.67
CA GLU A 811 44.61 -9.02 66.39
C GLU A 811 46.13 -8.77 66.33
N ILE A 812 46.84 -9.02 67.43
CA ILE A 812 48.31 -8.92 67.49
C ILE A 812 48.91 -10.29 67.75
N TYR A 813 49.89 -10.68 66.93
CA TYR A 813 50.58 -11.95 66.99
C TYR A 813 52.09 -11.78 67.24
N ASP A 814 52.70 -12.71 67.97
CA ASP A 814 54.15 -12.83 68.05
C ASP A 814 54.77 -13.45 66.77
N LEU A 815 56.10 -13.59 66.74
CA LEU A 815 56.82 -14.19 65.60
C LEU A 815 56.55 -15.70 65.43
N ASN A 816 55.99 -16.37 66.44
CA ASN A 816 55.62 -17.78 66.38
C ASN A 816 54.14 -17.98 65.98
N GLY A 817 53.41 -16.89 65.72
CA GLY A 817 51.98 -16.93 65.35
C GLY A 817 51.03 -17.11 66.54
N ILE A 818 51.48 -16.88 67.78
CA ILE A 818 50.62 -16.89 68.97
C ILE A 818 49.89 -15.54 69.07
N LYS A 819 48.56 -15.57 69.16
CA LYS A 819 47.74 -14.37 69.38
C LYS A 819 47.93 -13.84 70.80
N LEU A 820 48.35 -12.59 70.92
CA LEU A 820 48.63 -11.90 72.17
C LEU A 820 47.53 -10.91 72.56
N LEU A 821 46.91 -10.24 71.58
CA LEU A 821 45.85 -9.26 71.79
C LEU A 821 44.77 -9.39 70.71
N GLU A 822 43.54 -9.02 71.06
CA GLU A 822 42.40 -8.90 70.16
C GLU A 822 41.54 -7.70 70.57
N LYS A 823 41.07 -6.93 69.60
CA LYS A 823 40.16 -5.80 69.82
C LYS A 823 39.12 -5.71 68.71
N ASN A 824 37.85 -5.75 69.09
CA ASN A 824 36.73 -5.49 68.19
C ASN A 824 36.58 -3.98 67.95
N ILE A 825 36.33 -3.61 66.71
CA ILE A 825 36.11 -2.25 66.22
C ILE A 825 34.69 -2.22 65.64
N PRO A 826 33.72 -1.60 66.33
CA PRO A 826 32.39 -1.42 65.76
C PRO A 826 32.42 -0.40 64.62
N ALA A 827 31.51 -0.54 63.66
CA ALA A 827 31.37 0.39 62.55
C ALA A 827 31.18 1.86 63.03
N GLY A 828 31.89 2.80 62.39
CA GLY A 828 31.62 4.24 62.55
C GLY A 828 32.84 5.17 62.58
N ASN A 829 34.06 4.67 62.79
CA ASN A 829 35.28 5.48 62.81
C ASN A 829 36.36 4.90 61.88
N GLU A 830 36.94 5.72 60.99
CA GLU A 830 38.03 5.30 60.08
C GLU A 830 39.34 4.93 60.78
N THR A 831 39.53 5.34 62.03
CA THR A 831 40.78 5.18 62.77
C THR A 831 40.49 4.74 64.19
N THR A 832 41.17 3.67 64.63
CA THR A 832 41.07 3.15 65.99
C THR A 832 42.45 3.01 66.61
N GLU A 833 42.55 3.39 67.89
CA GLU A 833 43.78 3.24 68.68
C GLU A 833 43.82 1.87 69.38
N ILE A 834 44.97 1.20 69.32
CA ILE A 834 45.25 -0.11 69.89
C ILE A 834 46.29 0.06 70.99
N ASP A 835 45.99 -0.44 72.18
CA ASP A 835 46.89 -0.41 73.32
C ASP A 835 47.75 -1.67 73.33
N VAL A 836 49.06 -1.47 73.32
CA VAL A 836 50.09 -2.51 73.35
C VAL A 836 51.06 -2.32 74.53
N GLY A 837 50.68 -1.52 75.53
CA GLY A 837 51.48 -1.22 76.72
C GLY A 837 51.82 -2.45 77.57
N SER A 838 51.12 -3.56 77.41
CA SER A 838 51.43 -4.84 78.06
C SER A 838 52.48 -5.69 77.31
N LEU A 839 52.80 -5.38 76.06
CA LEU A 839 53.74 -6.14 75.23
C LEU A 839 55.19 -5.70 75.45
N GLN A 840 56.15 -6.62 75.31
CA GLN A 840 57.59 -6.33 75.42
C GLN A 840 58.13 -5.66 74.14
N ASN A 841 59.29 -4.99 74.22
CA ASN A 841 59.96 -4.44 73.04
C ASN A 841 60.26 -5.58 72.03
N GLY A 842 59.88 -5.40 70.77
CA GLY A 842 60.01 -6.48 69.78
C GLY A 842 59.23 -6.23 68.49
N VAL A 843 59.28 -7.21 67.58
CA VAL A 843 58.54 -7.21 66.32
C VAL A 843 57.32 -8.11 66.45
N TYR A 844 56.16 -7.61 66.04
CA TYR A 844 54.87 -8.30 66.07
C TYR A 844 54.16 -8.17 64.73
N PHE A 845 53.12 -8.96 64.53
CA PHE A 845 52.21 -8.86 63.38
C PHE A 845 50.84 -8.37 63.84
N CYS A 846 50.38 -7.27 63.26
CA CYS A 846 49.03 -6.76 63.42
C CYS A 846 48.18 -7.28 62.26
N ARG A 847 47.21 -8.13 62.55
CA ARG A 847 46.23 -8.64 61.60
C ARG A 847 44.90 -7.95 61.84
N VAL A 848 44.26 -7.48 60.79
CA VAL A 848 42.93 -6.89 60.84
C VAL A 848 41.99 -7.73 59.99
N VAL A 849 40.88 -8.15 60.56
CA VAL A 849 39.87 -8.99 59.92
C VAL A 849 38.60 -8.18 59.73
N MET A 850 38.09 -8.15 58.51
CA MET A 850 36.84 -7.47 58.13
C MET A 850 36.06 -8.40 57.20
N ASN A 851 34.84 -8.79 57.59
CA ASN A 851 34.05 -9.79 56.86
C ASN A 851 34.87 -11.07 56.55
N GLU A 852 35.00 -11.48 55.28
CA GLU A 852 35.79 -12.64 54.84
C GLU A 852 37.25 -12.30 54.47
N ARG A 853 37.70 -11.06 54.68
CA ARG A 853 39.06 -10.60 54.31
C ARG A 853 39.92 -10.37 55.55
N SER A 854 41.23 -10.60 55.44
CA SER A 854 42.18 -10.25 56.49
C SER A 854 43.47 -9.67 55.94
N PHE A 855 43.96 -8.61 56.57
CA PHE A 855 45.20 -7.91 56.22
C PHE A 855 46.20 -8.03 57.36
N THR A 856 47.48 -8.21 57.07
CA THR A 856 48.52 -8.32 58.10
C THR A 856 49.66 -7.35 57.82
N LYS A 857 50.00 -6.48 58.78
CA LYS A 857 51.19 -5.61 58.73
C LYS A 857 52.11 -5.85 59.93
N LYS A 858 53.41 -5.72 59.70
CA LYS A 858 54.42 -5.74 60.76
C LYS A 858 54.34 -4.47 61.60
N ILE A 859 54.33 -4.63 62.92
CA ILE A 859 54.40 -3.53 63.89
C ILE A 859 55.61 -3.76 64.82
N ILE A 860 56.39 -2.71 65.05
CA ILE A 860 57.54 -2.72 65.96
C ILE A 860 57.10 -2.04 67.24
N ILE A 861 57.28 -2.68 68.39
CA ILE A 861 57.06 -2.07 69.70
C ILE A 861 58.41 -1.70 70.29
N GLN A 862 58.61 -0.42 70.57
CA GLN A 862 59.85 0.15 71.10
C GLN A 862 59.52 1.19 72.16
N LYS A 863 59.55 0.77 73.41
CA LYS A 863 59.40 1.61 74.60
C LYS A 863 60.76 2.19 75.01
N PRO A 864 60.80 3.45 75.50
CA PRO A 864 62.03 4.12 75.95
C PRO A 864 62.72 3.43 77.13
#